data_AF-A0A2N2YKB4-F1
#
_entry.id   AF-A0A2N2YKB4-F1
#
_cell.length_a   1.000
_cell.length_b   1.000
_cell.length_c   1.000
_cell.angle_alpha   90.00
_cell.angle_beta   90.00
_cell.angle_gamma   90.00
#
_symmetry.space_group_name_H-M   'P 1'
#
loop_
_entity.id
_entity.type
_entity.pdbx_description
1 polymer ?
#
loop_
_entity_poly.entity_id
_entity_poly.type
_entity_poly.pdbx_seq_one_letter_code
_entity_poly.pdbx_strand_id
1 'polypeptide(L)'
;MKRQLIYFIISLLFLMVSCQKFPKVEDVQKNKVEFGQTSSSNVTYHTAQLTTIITDIGNLIIIEHGHCWSVAQNPTINDFKTSKGALQQVGSITSILTDLSPNTIYYFRAYITTATTTIYDTQGSIRTSTTGPPIVLTSDVSNIKLTSARSGGVATQDGGSPILNRGVVWSQSQNPSLENKLGQTSNGSGTGSFVSEIINLVQGTTYYVRAYATNAIGTSYGIVKQFSTVPITASVVITGTISDITANSAQITAEVTSEGNGHVASRGVCWNSTGNPSLENSLDHTNNGTGTGSFVSSIAGLSDGAKYYVTAYAVNEGGASYGEIKQFSTLAIAPPEVNTTTVTEITINSAKIGGNVIGTGNGTVTARGICWSTSENPSLQNNLGFTTNGSGLGEFTASVSGLAQGTAYYVIAYATNEKGTSYGMVKNFNTLALHAPTVTTTIATNVSDVSAKAGGIVINDGNATVTKRGVCWGLTNEPTLENNSGFTMDGAGTGSFVSELDGLSEKTKYYYRAYATNSEGTGYGEVKSFETIEIFLPTLTTKEVEHITSNTASSGGVITNTGNGTFTAAGICWSLNGNPGLENNLGYTVVETEANSFSSDMNDLDPLTVYYVVSYATNQKGTAYGEVRQFVSGKFMELVQVDGGTMQMGSTLGLEDQKPVHTVSVSSFQMSKYETTNSNYCDFLNEIGCNSDGSFNGTEYIQMLDPECEIVYENGKFIPKSRKADYPVVQVTWYGANAFALWAGGRLPTEAEWEFTARGGNNTGNKTFSGSNIVGDVAWYNGNSNVAHPIGLKAPNELGIYDMSGNVKEWCSDWYYFYYYAASPQNNPQGPASGSNRVIRGGSFFVNSDYSRVYHRHRGYLNESSSDLGFRIVK
;
A
#
# COMPACT_ATOMS: atom_id res chain seq x y z
N MET A 1 49.71 -91.06 -71.81
CA MET A 1 50.80 -91.91 -72.35
C MET A 1 50.18 -93.03 -73.17
N LYS A 2 50.19 -93.00 -74.54
CA LYS A 2 49.76 -94.08 -75.50
C LYS A 2 48.27 -94.60 -75.39
N ARG A 3 47.55 -95.08 -76.43
CA ARG A 3 47.58 -94.92 -77.92
C ARG A 3 46.28 -95.44 -78.63
N GLN A 4 46.20 -95.16 -79.94
CA GLN A 4 45.28 -95.54 -81.09
C GLN A 4 44.85 -97.05 -81.23
N LEU A 5 43.96 -97.57 -82.14
CA LEU A 5 43.43 -97.15 -83.48
C LEU A 5 42.15 -97.92 -84.03
N ILE A 6 41.12 -97.21 -84.54
CA ILE A 6 40.24 -97.28 -85.79
C ILE A 6 40.01 -98.59 -86.65
N TYR A 7 38.96 -98.60 -87.55
CA TYR A 7 38.72 -99.29 -88.89
C TYR A 7 37.58 -100.40 -89.02
N PHE A 8 37.00 -100.82 -90.19
CA PHE A 8 36.26 -100.15 -91.34
C PHE A 8 35.67 -101.14 -92.45
N ILE A 9 34.70 -100.70 -93.31
CA ILE A 9 34.24 -101.10 -94.72
C ILE A 9 33.44 -102.44 -95.03
N ILE A 10 33.03 -102.88 -96.27
CA ILE A 10 32.05 -102.49 -97.39
C ILE A 10 31.82 -103.70 -98.40
N SER A 11 30.77 -103.79 -99.28
CA SER A 11 30.58 -104.81 -100.40
C SER A 11 29.54 -104.48 -101.55
N LEU A 12 29.50 -105.24 -102.68
CA LEU A 12 28.82 -105.04 -104.03
C LEU A 12 28.32 -106.41 -104.70
N LEU A 13 27.68 -106.62 -105.90
CA LEU A 13 26.75 -105.94 -106.88
C LEU A 13 26.45 -106.85 -108.18
N PHE A 14 25.59 -106.46 -109.17
CA PHE A 14 25.34 -106.95 -110.60
C PHE A 14 24.33 -108.12 -110.93
N LEU A 15 23.83 -108.42 -112.19
CA LEU A 15 23.19 -107.66 -113.35
C LEU A 15 22.71 -108.57 -114.57
N MET A 16 21.80 -108.09 -115.48
CA MET A 16 21.48 -108.48 -116.92
C MET A 16 20.63 -109.76 -117.28
N VAL A 17 20.05 -110.01 -118.50
CA VAL A 17 19.12 -109.26 -119.46
C VAL A 17 18.65 -110.13 -120.71
N SER A 18 17.47 -109.82 -121.34
CA SER A 18 17.02 -110.08 -122.77
C SER A 18 16.17 -111.32 -123.23
N CYS A 19 14.97 -111.09 -123.85
CA CYS A 19 14.54 -111.46 -125.25
C CYS A 19 12.97 -111.49 -125.46
N GLN A 20 12.44 -111.58 -126.72
CA GLN A 20 11.00 -111.46 -127.10
C GLN A 20 10.43 -112.60 -128.00
N LYS A 21 9.11 -112.92 -127.91
CA LYS A 21 8.23 -113.41 -129.01
C LYS A 21 6.71 -113.46 -128.67
N PHE A 22 5.87 -113.56 -129.71
CA PHE A 22 4.38 -113.72 -129.73
C PHE A 22 4.00 -114.81 -130.78
N PRO A 23 2.73 -115.25 -130.96
CA PRO A 23 1.63 -115.52 -130.01
C PRO A 23 0.91 -116.88 -130.28
N LYS A 24 -0.10 -117.26 -129.47
CA LYS A 24 -1.33 -117.94 -129.94
C LYS A 24 -2.50 -117.79 -128.94
N VAL A 25 -3.70 -118.19 -129.34
CA VAL A 25 -5.01 -117.83 -128.73
C VAL A 25 -5.76 -119.06 -128.21
N GLU A 26 -6.41 -118.94 -127.04
CA GLU A 26 -7.78 -119.40 -126.74
C GLU A 26 -8.26 -118.81 -125.39
N ASP A 27 -9.57 -118.90 -125.09
CA ASP A 27 -10.29 -117.97 -124.19
C ASP A 27 -11.06 -118.66 -123.03
N VAL A 28 -11.04 -118.09 -121.82
CA VAL A 28 -11.75 -118.56 -120.60
C VAL A 28 -12.08 -117.38 -119.67
N GLN A 29 -13.26 -117.40 -119.02
CA GLN A 29 -13.82 -116.30 -118.23
C GLN A 29 -13.09 -115.94 -116.92
N LYS A 30 -13.24 -114.67 -116.49
CA LYS A 30 -12.67 -114.05 -115.27
C LYS A 30 -13.69 -113.96 -114.12
N ASN A 31 -13.28 -114.26 -112.88
CA ASN A 31 -13.95 -113.85 -111.64
C ASN A 31 -12.96 -113.92 -110.44
N LYS A 32 -12.30 -112.80 -110.11
CA LYS A 32 -11.30 -112.70 -109.01
C LYS A 32 -11.18 -111.25 -108.52
N VAL A 33 -10.80 -111.06 -107.25
CA VAL A 33 -10.45 -109.76 -106.63
C VAL A 33 -8.93 -109.71 -106.42
N GLU A 34 -8.31 -108.53 -106.59
CA GLU A 34 -6.88 -108.31 -106.39
C GLU A 34 -6.60 -107.04 -105.56
N PHE A 35 -5.72 -107.19 -104.57
CA PHE A 35 -5.21 -106.12 -103.71
C PHE A 35 -3.81 -105.69 -104.18
N GLY A 36 -3.54 -104.39 -104.09
CA GLY A 36 -2.21 -103.79 -104.17
C GLY A 36 -1.62 -103.53 -102.77
N GLN A 37 -0.42 -102.96 -102.73
CA GLN A 37 0.36 -102.83 -101.50
C GLN A 37 -0.33 -102.01 -100.40
N THR A 38 -0.28 -102.51 -99.16
CA THR A 38 -0.63 -101.77 -97.94
C THR A 38 0.58 -101.03 -97.36
N SER A 39 0.34 -99.83 -96.81
CA SER A 39 1.34 -98.93 -96.22
C SER A 39 0.90 -98.38 -94.85
N SER A 40 1.84 -97.86 -94.05
CA SER A 40 1.57 -97.33 -92.70
C SER A 40 2.28 -96.01 -92.39
N SER A 41 1.67 -95.15 -91.58
CA SER A 41 2.17 -93.83 -91.17
C SER A 41 1.65 -93.39 -89.80
N ASN A 42 2.09 -92.22 -89.30
CA ASN A 42 1.59 -91.58 -88.08
C ASN A 42 1.55 -92.48 -86.83
N VAL A 43 2.60 -93.29 -86.63
CA VAL A 43 2.67 -94.29 -85.56
C VAL A 43 3.13 -93.64 -84.25
N THR A 44 2.20 -93.40 -83.33
CA THR A 44 2.46 -92.85 -81.99
C THR A 44 2.72 -93.98 -80.98
N TYR A 45 2.57 -93.72 -79.67
CA TYR A 45 2.54 -94.78 -78.67
C TYR A 45 1.18 -95.51 -78.59
N HIS A 46 0.08 -94.92 -79.11
CA HIS A 46 -1.28 -95.47 -78.99
C HIS A 46 -2.16 -95.43 -80.26
N THR A 47 -1.62 -94.89 -81.36
CA THR A 47 -2.30 -94.82 -82.66
C THR A 47 -1.36 -95.13 -83.83
N ALA A 48 -1.93 -95.51 -84.96
CA ALA A 48 -1.25 -95.61 -86.26
C ALA A 48 -2.24 -95.40 -87.41
N GLN A 49 -1.76 -95.15 -88.62
CA GLN A 49 -2.61 -94.99 -89.80
C GLN A 49 -2.17 -95.96 -90.90
N LEU A 50 -3.12 -96.69 -91.51
CA LEU A 50 -2.89 -97.67 -92.58
C LEU A 50 -3.56 -97.21 -93.88
N THR A 51 -2.99 -97.56 -95.04
CA THR A 51 -3.62 -97.36 -96.36
C THR A 51 -3.28 -98.48 -97.34
N THR A 52 -4.31 -99.10 -97.93
CA THR A 52 -4.22 -100.15 -98.97
C THR A 52 -4.82 -99.64 -100.29
N ILE A 53 -4.39 -100.21 -101.42
CA ILE A 53 -4.99 -99.99 -102.74
C ILE A 53 -5.66 -101.29 -103.20
N ILE A 54 -6.87 -101.20 -103.76
CA ILE A 54 -7.61 -102.33 -104.35
C ILE A 54 -7.62 -102.13 -105.87
N THR A 55 -7.23 -103.14 -106.66
CA THR A 55 -6.86 -102.98 -108.08
C THR A 55 -7.75 -103.72 -109.07
N ASP A 56 -8.39 -104.83 -108.67
CA ASP A 56 -9.48 -105.48 -109.42
C ASP A 56 -10.53 -105.99 -108.41
N ILE A 57 -11.81 -105.86 -108.73
CA ILE A 57 -12.93 -106.37 -107.91
C ILE A 57 -13.76 -107.44 -108.65
N GLY A 58 -13.43 -107.73 -109.91
CA GLY A 58 -14.21 -108.62 -110.78
C GLY A 58 -15.66 -108.16 -110.92
N ASN A 59 -16.56 -109.11 -111.16
CA ASN A 59 -18.02 -108.87 -111.22
C ASN A 59 -18.71 -109.11 -109.86
N LEU A 60 -18.01 -108.93 -108.73
CA LEU A 60 -18.52 -109.24 -107.39
C LEU A 60 -19.14 -108.02 -106.71
N ILE A 61 -20.33 -108.21 -106.11
CA ILE A 61 -20.96 -107.20 -105.26
C ILE A 61 -20.31 -107.24 -103.88
N ILE A 62 -19.53 -106.21 -103.56
CA ILE A 62 -18.87 -106.03 -102.28
C ILE A 62 -19.80 -105.29 -101.31
N ILE A 63 -20.03 -105.87 -100.13
CA ILE A 63 -20.92 -105.33 -99.09
C ILE A 63 -20.17 -104.69 -97.91
N GLU A 64 -18.90 -105.08 -97.69
CA GLU A 64 -18.03 -104.48 -96.66
C GLU A 64 -16.57 -104.46 -97.14
N HIS A 65 -15.80 -103.47 -96.71
CA HIS A 65 -14.34 -103.47 -96.83
C HIS A 65 -13.69 -102.73 -95.66
N GLY A 66 -12.39 -102.91 -95.46
CA GLY A 66 -11.61 -102.16 -94.47
C GLY A 66 -10.27 -102.79 -94.14
N HIS A 67 -9.73 -102.47 -92.96
CA HIS A 67 -8.54 -103.11 -92.39
C HIS A 67 -8.90 -103.81 -91.08
N CYS A 68 -8.34 -105.00 -90.85
CA CYS A 68 -8.30 -105.68 -89.56
C CYS A 68 -6.86 -105.73 -89.01
N TRP A 69 -6.71 -105.72 -87.68
CA TRP A 69 -5.42 -105.79 -86.99
C TRP A 69 -5.50 -106.56 -85.67
N SER A 70 -4.38 -107.14 -85.27
CA SER A 70 -4.25 -107.96 -84.06
C SER A 70 -2.79 -108.00 -83.61
N VAL A 71 -2.54 -108.42 -82.37
CA VAL A 71 -1.18 -108.82 -81.94
C VAL A 71 -0.84 -110.24 -82.40
N ALA A 72 -1.84 -111.03 -82.80
CA ALA A 72 -1.68 -112.31 -83.45
C ALA A 72 -1.46 -112.16 -84.98
N GLN A 73 -0.85 -113.17 -85.60
CA GLN A 73 -0.69 -113.21 -87.06
C GLN A 73 -1.95 -113.74 -87.75
N ASN A 74 -2.13 -113.33 -89.01
CA ASN A 74 -3.28 -113.57 -89.87
C ASN A 74 -4.61 -112.98 -89.36
N PRO A 75 -4.65 -111.68 -89.00
CA PRO A 75 -5.88 -111.05 -88.47
C PRO A 75 -7.05 -111.18 -89.45
N THR A 76 -8.25 -111.32 -88.89
CA THR A 76 -9.52 -111.59 -89.56
C THR A 76 -10.53 -110.50 -89.25
N ILE A 77 -11.72 -110.53 -89.86
CA ILE A 77 -12.82 -109.61 -89.50
C ILE A 77 -13.40 -109.83 -88.08
N ASN A 78 -12.92 -110.83 -87.35
CA ASN A 78 -13.26 -111.10 -85.95
C ASN A 78 -12.24 -110.54 -84.95
N ASP A 79 -11.07 -110.10 -85.43
CA ASP A 79 -10.12 -109.28 -84.67
C ASP A 79 -10.59 -107.80 -84.65
N PHE A 80 -9.77 -106.88 -84.14
CA PHE A 80 -10.08 -105.45 -84.27
C PHE A 80 -10.16 -105.08 -85.76
N LYS A 81 -11.25 -104.44 -86.18
CA LYS A 81 -11.42 -104.00 -87.56
C LYS A 81 -12.01 -102.61 -87.69
N THR A 82 -11.71 -102.00 -88.84
CA THR A 82 -12.44 -100.86 -89.39
C THR A 82 -13.41 -101.36 -90.46
N SER A 83 -14.61 -100.81 -90.48
CA SER A 83 -15.69 -101.18 -91.40
C SER A 83 -16.10 -99.98 -92.24
N LYS A 84 -16.05 -100.10 -93.57
CA LYS A 84 -16.33 -98.99 -94.51
C LYS A 84 -17.47 -99.26 -95.51
N GLY A 85 -18.20 -100.37 -95.34
CA GLY A 85 -19.37 -100.69 -96.16
C GLY A 85 -19.05 -101.09 -97.60
N ALA A 86 -20.04 -101.01 -98.48
CA ALA A 86 -19.96 -101.48 -99.86
C ALA A 86 -18.90 -100.75 -100.69
N LEU A 87 -18.26 -101.46 -101.62
CA LEU A 87 -17.25 -100.91 -102.52
C LEU A 87 -17.72 -101.05 -103.97
N GLN A 88 -18.00 -99.92 -104.63
CA GLN A 88 -18.55 -99.90 -106.00
C GLN A 88 -17.50 -99.65 -107.09
N GLN A 89 -16.27 -99.28 -106.72
CA GLN A 89 -15.15 -99.10 -107.65
C GLN A 89 -13.81 -99.38 -106.96
N VAL A 90 -12.79 -99.70 -107.76
CA VAL A 90 -11.39 -99.83 -107.32
C VAL A 90 -10.81 -98.50 -106.81
N GLY A 91 -9.84 -98.54 -105.89
CA GLY A 91 -9.29 -97.34 -105.27
C GLY A 91 -8.51 -97.60 -103.97
N SER A 92 -8.09 -96.51 -103.31
CA SER A 92 -7.36 -96.56 -102.04
C SER A 92 -8.27 -96.43 -100.82
N ILE A 93 -7.98 -97.20 -99.77
CA ILE A 93 -8.73 -97.24 -98.51
C ILE A 93 -7.79 -96.93 -97.35
N THR A 94 -8.18 -96.01 -96.45
CA THR A 94 -7.34 -95.53 -95.34
C THR A 94 -8.05 -95.69 -93.99
N SER A 95 -7.39 -96.26 -92.99
CA SER A 95 -7.92 -96.47 -91.63
C SER A 95 -6.96 -95.93 -90.57
N ILE A 96 -7.50 -95.48 -89.43
CA ILE A 96 -6.71 -95.20 -88.22
C ILE A 96 -6.94 -96.36 -87.25
N LEU A 97 -5.82 -96.87 -86.73
CA LEU A 97 -5.74 -97.79 -85.60
C LEU A 97 -5.69 -96.95 -84.33
N THR A 98 -6.62 -97.19 -83.42
CA THR A 98 -6.65 -96.61 -82.08
C THR A 98 -6.32 -97.68 -81.02
N ASP A 99 -6.22 -97.25 -79.77
CA ASP A 99 -6.17 -98.13 -78.59
C ASP A 99 -5.00 -99.13 -78.62
N LEU A 100 -3.90 -98.73 -79.28
CA LEU A 100 -2.68 -99.51 -79.32
C LEU A 100 -1.90 -99.36 -78.00
N SER A 101 -1.27 -100.44 -77.55
CA SER A 101 -0.32 -100.39 -76.43
C SER A 101 1.02 -99.82 -76.87
N PRO A 102 1.77 -99.07 -76.02
CA PRO A 102 3.13 -98.62 -76.31
C PRO A 102 4.10 -99.76 -76.65
N ASN A 103 5.13 -99.46 -77.44
CA ASN A 103 6.22 -100.39 -77.81
C ASN A 103 5.80 -101.77 -78.37
N THR A 104 4.55 -101.91 -78.82
CA THR A 104 3.89 -103.18 -79.15
C THR A 104 3.81 -103.37 -80.65
N ILE A 105 4.02 -104.61 -81.12
CA ILE A 105 3.88 -104.97 -82.54
C ILE A 105 2.44 -105.39 -82.82
N TYR A 106 1.84 -104.80 -83.84
CA TYR A 106 0.53 -105.21 -84.37
C TYR A 106 0.67 -105.63 -85.83
N TYR A 107 0.08 -106.77 -86.18
CA TYR A 107 -0.10 -107.24 -87.54
C TYR A 107 -1.43 -106.73 -88.10
N PHE A 108 -1.50 -106.50 -89.41
CA PHE A 108 -2.71 -106.02 -90.08
C PHE A 108 -2.92 -106.63 -91.46
N ARG A 109 -4.16 -106.59 -91.95
CA ARG A 109 -4.58 -106.95 -93.31
C ARG A 109 -5.68 -106.02 -93.79
N ALA A 110 -5.77 -105.81 -95.10
CA ALA A 110 -7.01 -105.34 -95.71
C ALA A 110 -7.98 -106.51 -95.92
N TYR A 111 -9.29 -106.23 -95.96
CA TYR A 111 -10.32 -107.22 -96.28
C TYR A 111 -11.45 -106.63 -97.13
N ILE A 112 -12.12 -107.53 -97.85
CA ILE A 112 -13.29 -107.28 -98.69
C ILE A 112 -14.30 -108.41 -98.43
N THR A 113 -15.54 -108.06 -98.09
CA THR A 113 -16.64 -109.02 -97.85
C THR A 113 -17.66 -108.91 -98.97
N THR A 114 -18.06 -110.04 -99.54
CA THR A 114 -19.18 -110.19 -100.48
C THR A 114 -20.34 -110.93 -99.81
N ALA A 115 -21.46 -111.10 -100.52
CA ALA A 115 -22.61 -111.85 -100.01
C ALA A 115 -22.34 -113.35 -99.73
N THR A 116 -21.18 -113.90 -100.13
CA THR A 116 -20.85 -115.33 -99.98
C THR A 116 -19.49 -115.62 -99.35
N THR A 117 -18.56 -114.67 -99.28
CA THR A 117 -17.22 -114.89 -98.71
C THR A 117 -16.50 -113.60 -98.28
N THR A 118 -15.44 -113.73 -97.48
CA THR A 118 -14.50 -112.64 -97.16
C THR A 118 -13.12 -112.96 -97.73
N ILE A 119 -12.55 -112.01 -98.47
CA ILE A 119 -11.23 -112.09 -99.09
C ILE A 119 -10.30 -111.11 -98.35
N TYR A 120 -9.06 -111.54 -98.08
CA TYR A 120 -8.06 -110.77 -97.35
C TYR A 120 -6.82 -110.50 -98.20
N ASP A 121 -6.16 -109.37 -97.96
CA ASP A 121 -4.81 -109.08 -98.44
C ASP A 121 -3.75 -109.88 -97.64
N THR A 122 -2.53 -109.88 -98.17
CA THR A 122 -1.29 -110.17 -97.47
C THR A 122 -1.15 -109.40 -96.15
N GLN A 123 -0.34 -109.93 -95.23
CA GLN A 123 -0.16 -109.35 -93.90
C GLN A 123 0.99 -108.34 -93.88
N GLY A 124 0.74 -107.15 -93.32
CA GLY A 124 1.79 -106.23 -92.85
C GLY A 124 1.88 -106.16 -91.32
N SER A 125 2.79 -105.35 -90.79
CA SER A 125 2.88 -105.04 -89.36
C SER A 125 3.47 -103.65 -89.07
N ILE A 126 3.21 -103.15 -87.86
CA ILE A 126 3.71 -101.89 -87.29
C ILE A 126 4.23 -102.11 -85.86
N ARG A 127 5.00 -101.15 -85.32
CA ARG A 127 5.37 -101.08 -83.89
C ARG A 127 5.19 -99.68 -83.34
N THR A 128 4.48 -99.54 -82.21
CA THR A 128 4.25 -98.25 -81.53
C THR A 128 5.49 -97.72 -80.79
N SER A 129 5.47 -96.42 -80.49
CA SER A 129 6.52 -95.70 -79.76
C SER A 129 6.47 -95.91 -78.23
N THR A 130 7.48 -95.42 -77.51
CA THR A 130 7.61 -95.43 -76.04
C THR A 130 7.22 -94.08 -75.40
N THR A 131 7.06 -94.04 -74.08
CA THR A 131 6.68 -92.85 -73.28
C THR A 131 7.49 -92.75 -71.98
N GLY A 132 7.63 -91.54 -71.42
CA GLY A 132 8.35 -91.31 -70.16
C GLY A 132 8.13 -89.91 -69.54
N PRO A 133 8.79 -89.60 -68.41
CA PRO A 133 8.80 -88.25 -67.83
C PRO A 133 9.66 -87.27 -68.66
N PRO A 134 9.59 -85.95 -68.41
CA PRO A 134 10.32 -84.95 -69.19
C PRO A 134 11.84 -85.00 -68.98
N ILE A 135 12.60 -84.22 -69.76
CA ILE A 135 14.03 -83.95 -69.51
C ILE A 135 14.22 -82.44 -69.26
N VAL A 136 14.86 -82.10 -68.15
CA VAL A 136 15.10 -80.71 -67.73
C VAL A 136 16.53 -80.53 -67.21
N LEU A 137 17.16 -79.40 -67.55
CA LEU A 137 18.48 -79.00 -67.09
C LEU A 137 18.38 -77.82 -66.12
N THR A 138 19.25 -77.75 -65.12
CA THR A 138 19.32 -76.64 -64.14
C THR A 138 20.36 -75.60 -64.57
N SER A 139 19.98 -74.33 -64.61
CA SER A 139 20.89 -73.21 -64.89
C SER A 139 21.71 -72.83 -63.65
N ASP A 140 22.92 -72.32 -63.87
CA ASP A 140 23.78 -71.80 -62.81
C ASP A 140 23.13 -70.68 -61.98
N VAL A 141 23.61 -70.51 -60.75
CA VAL A 141 23.09 -69.52 -59.80
C VAL A 141 23.83 -68.19 -59.96
N SER A 142 23.10 -67.09 -59.92
CA SER A 142 23.59 -65.73 -60.16
C SER A 142 22.87 -64.71 -59.26
N ASN A 143 23.33 -63.44 -59.24
CA ASN A 143 22.72 -62.35 -58.49
C ASN A 143 22.45 -62.69 -57.01
N ILE A 144 23.43 -63.33 -56.36
CA ILE A 144 23.31 -63.79 -54.97
C ILE A 144 23.49 -62.59 -54.03
N LYS A 145 22.55 -62.45 -53.09
CA LYS A 145 22.46 -61.37 -52.09
C LYS A 145 22.40 -61.98 -50.68
N LEU A 146 22.09 -61.16 -49.66
CA LEU A 146 21.84 -61.62 -48.29
C LEU A 146 20.66 -62.62 -48.22
N THR A 147 19.55 -62.31 -48.87
CA THR A 147 18.26 -63.03 -48.70
C THR A 147 17.65 -63.58 -50.00
N SER A 148 18.38 -63.48 -51.12
CA SER A 148 17.88 -63.88 -52.45
C SER A 148 19.00 -64.27 -53.42
N ALA A 149 18.63 -64.98 -54.49
CA ALA A 149 19.48 -65.36 -55.62
C ALA A 149 18.63 -65.59 -56.88
N ARG A 150 19.25 -65.83 -58.04
CA ARG A 150 18.56 -66.24 -59.27
C ARG A 150 19.12 -67.54 -59.83
N SER A 151 18.24 -68.44 -60.26
CA SER A 151 18.56 -69.66 -61.01
C SER A 151 17.48 -69.90 -62.07
N GLY A 152 17.46 -71.06 -62.72
CA GLY A 152 16.52 -71.35 -63.79
C GLY A 152 16.68 -72.76 -64.32
N GLY A 153 16.14 -73.00 -65.50
CA GLY A 153 16.35 -74.26 -66.20
C GLY A 153 15.91 -74.23 -67.66
N VAL A 154 16.14 -75.35 -68.33
CA VAL A 154 15.71 -75.60 -69.71
C VAL A 154 15.04 -76.96 -69.79
N ALA A 155 13.75 -76.98 -70.10
CA ALA A 155 13.02 -78.20 -70.40
C ALA A 155 13.27 -78.58 -71.87
N THR A 156 14.06 -79.63 -72.10
CA THR A 156 14.60 -79.98 -73.43
C THR A 156 13.78 -81.03 -74.17
N GLN A 157 13.10 -81.92 -73.46
CA GLN A 157 12.17 -82.92 -74.02
C GLN A 157 10.98 -83.12 -73.08
N ASP A 158 9.82 -83.46 -73.64
CA ASP A 158 8.58 -83.71 -72.89
C ASP A 158 8.36 -85.19 -72.53
N GLY A 159 9.15 -86.12 -73.06
CA GLY A 159 9.00 -87.56 -72.84
C GLY A 159 7.84 -88.20 -73.61
N GLY A 160 7.26 -87.52 -74.61
CA GLY A 160 6.10 -87.97 -75.37
C GLY A 160 4.75 -87.68 -74.70
N SER A 161 4.72 -86.84 -73.67
CA SER A 161 3.51 -86.34 -73.02
C SER A 161 3.70 -84.88 -72.59
N PRO A 162 2.77 -83.95 -72.85
CA PRO A 162 3.00 -82.52 -72.63
C PRO A 162 3.41 -82.15 -71.21
N ILE A 163 4.44 -81.30 -71.08
CA ILE A 163 4.87 -80.72 -69.81
C ILE A 163 3.80 -79.76 -69.30
N LEU A 164 3.20 -80.08 -68.14
CA LEU A 164 2.13 -79.32 -67.50
C LEU A 164 2.68 -78.18 -66.63
N ASN A 165 3.83 -78.39 -65.98
CA ASN A 165 4.47 -77.41 -65.11
C ASN A 165 6.00 -77.60 -65.09
N ARG A 166 6.76 -76.53 -64.90
CA ARG A 166 8.21 -76.51 -64.70
C ARG A 166 8.60 -75.36 -63.78
N GLY A 167 9.78 -75.42 -63.17
CA GLY A 167 10.33 -74.30 -62.39
C GLY A 167 11.62 -74.66 -61.69
N VAL A 168 12.06 -73.89 -60.70
CA VAL A 168 13.14 -74.30 -59.79
C VAL A 168 12.61 -74.62 -58.39
N VAL A 169 13.30 -75.51 -57.69
CA VAL A 169 13.01 -75.97 -56.33
C VAL A 169 14.31 -76.03 -55.51
N TRP A 170 14.27 -75.57 -54.26
CA TRP A 170 15.47 -75.41 -53.43
C TRP A 170 15.25 -75.82 -51.96
N SER A 171 16.34 -76.22 -51.30
CA SER A 171 16.41 -76.41 -49.84
C SER A 171 17.86 -76.31 -49.33
N GLN A 172 18.07 -76.45 -48.02
CA GLN A 172 19.41 -76.56 -47.42
C GLN A 172 19.99 -77.99 -47.52
N SER A 173 19.21 -78.95 -48.04
CA SER A 173 19.63 -80.35 -48.22
C SER A 173 20.09 -80.60 -49.65
N GLN A 174 21.08 -81.46 -49.85
CA GLN A 174 21.80 -81.65 -51.13
C GLN A 174 20.95 -82.12 -52.32
N ASN A 175 19.70 -82.54 -52.13
CA ASN A 175 18.83 -83.03 -53.21
C ASN A 175 17.38 -82.50 -53.03
N PRO A 176 17.11 -81.23 -53.37
CA PRO A 176 15.74 -80.70 -53.33
C PRO A 176 14.85 -81.36 -54.39
N SER A 177 13.58 -81.51 -54.05
CA SER A 177 12.48 -82.05 -54.85
C SER A 177 11.19 -81.32 -54.49
N LEU A 178 10.09 -81.56 -55.21
CA LEU A 178 8.79 -80.99 -54.87
C LEU A 178 8.27 -81.44 -53.48
N GLU A 179 8.86 -82.48 -52.86
CA GLU A 179 8.49 -83.01 -51.55
C GLU A 179 9.38 -82.46 -50.42
N ASN A 180 10.69 -82.37 -50.60
CA ASN A 180 11.67 -82.00 -49.55
C ASN A 180 12.26 -80.57 -49.72
N LYS A 181 11.43 -79.65 -50.20
CA LYS A 181 11.76 -78.24 -50.47
C LYS A 181 11.67 -77.33 -49.25
N LEU A 182 12.45 -76.25 -49.26
CA LEU A 182 12.14 -75.01 -48.53
C LEU A 182 11.31 -74.05 -49.40
N GLY A 183 11.50 -74.07 -50.73
CA GLY A 183 10.70 -73.27 -51.66
C GLY A 183 10.74 -73.79 -53.09
N GLN A 184 9.80 -73.31 -53.91
CA GLN A 184 9.71 -73.62 -55.34
C GLN A 184 9.15 -72.43 -56.12
N THR A 185 9.34 -72.43 -57.44
CA THR A 185 8.67 -71.55 -58.41
C THR A 185 7.87 -72.36 -59.42
N SER A 186 6.98 -71.71 -60.16
CA SER A 186 6.32 -72.26 -61.34
C SER A 186 6.47 -71.28 -62.50
N ASN A 187 6.86 -71.79 -63.66
CA ASN A 187 7.26 -71.04 -64.85
C ASN A 187 6.53 -71.56 -66.10
N GLY A 188 5.30 -72.06 -65.91
CA GLY A 188 4.38 -72.50 -66.96
C GLY A 188 4.65 -73.90 -67.53
N SER A 189 3.99 -74.17 -68.65
CA SER A 189 3.95 -75.45 -69.36
C SER A 189 4.88 -75.48 -70.60
N GLY A 190 5.07 -76.67 -71.18
CA GLY A 190 5.85 -76.90 -72.40
C GLY A 190 7.37 -76.95 -72.20
N THR A 191 8.09 -77.10 -73.32
CA THR A 191 9.56 -77.06 -73.39
C THR A 191 10.09 -75.61 -73.44
N GLY A 192 11.41 -75.44 -73.32
CA GLY A 192 12.09 -74.14 -73.37
C GLY A 192 12.77 -73.71 -72.06
N SER A 193 13.40 -72.55 -72.10
CA SER A 193 14.17 -71.95 -70.99
C SER A 193 13.32 -71.08 -70.07
N PHE A 194 13.62 -71.09 -68.78
CA PHE A 194 13.01 -70.21 -67.78
C PHE A 194 14.04 -69.76 -66.72
N VAL A 195 13.77 -68.61 -66.09
CA VAL A 195 14.56 -68.05 -64.99
C VAL A 195 13.61 -67.72 -63.84
N SER A 196 14.08 -67.91 -62.60
CA SER A 196 13.33 -67.75 -61.37
C SER A 196 14.15 -67.00 -60.33
N GLU A 197 13.48 -66.14 -59.57
CA GLU A 197 14.05 -65.52 -58.38
C GLU A 197 13.81 -66.43 -57.17
N ILE A 198 14.88 -66.66 -56.41
CA ILE A 198 14.89 -67.42 -55.17
C ILE A 198 14.89 -66.37 -54.05
N ILE A 199 13.89 -66.40 -53.18
CA ILE A 199 13.68 -65.41 -52.11
C ILE A 199 13.51 -66.09 -50.76
N ASN A 200 13.46 -65.28 -49.69
CA ASN A 200 13.31 -65.73 -48.30
C ASN A 200 14.43 -66.67 -47.84
N LEU A 201 15.66 -66.38 -48.28
CA LEU A 201 16.86 -67.08 -47.83
C LEU A 201 17.43 -66.41 -46.57
N VAL A 202 18.08 -67.20 -45.73
CA VAL A 202 18.89 -66.72 -44.60
C VAL A 202 20.26 -66.28 -45.12
N GLN A 203 20.86 -65.25 -44.53
CA GLN A 203 22.19 -64.73 -44.86
C GLN A 203 23.33 -65.71 -44.49
N GLY A 204 24.48 -65.61 -45.16
CA GLY A 204 25.66 -66.46 -44.93
C GLY A 204 25.43 -67.97 -45.05
N THR A 205 24.32 -68.40 -45.65
CA THR A 205 23.77 -69.76 -45.55
C THR A 205 23.84 -70.48 -46.89
N THR A 206 24.19 -71.77 -46.86
CA THR A 206 24.32 -72.59 -48.08
C THR A 206 22.99 -73.25 -48.46
N TYR A 207 22.67 -73.19 -49.75
CA TYR A 207 21.45 -73.72 -50.36
C TYR A 207 21.79 -74.53 -51.61
N TYR A 208 20.89 -75.45 -51.94
CA TYR A 208 20.93 -76.29 -53.13
C TYR A 208 19.65 -76.04 -53.94
N VAL A 209 19.77 -75.96 -55.27
CA VAL A 209 18.66 -75.72 -56.19
C VAL A 209 18.71 -76.67 -57.38
N ARG A 210 17.53 -77.04 -57.89
CA ARG A 210 17.33 -77.83 -59.12
C ARG A 210 16.20 -77.24 -59.94
N ALA A 211 16.30 -77.34 -61.26
CA ALA A 211 15.14 -77.23 -62.13
C ALA A 211 14.28 -78.50 -62.04
N TYR A 212 12.96 -78.38 -62.20
CA TYR A 212 12.02 -79.49 -62.33
C TYR A 212 11.09 -79.29 -63.54
N ALA A 213 10.56 -80.39 -64.08
CA ALA A 213 9.51 -80.39 -65.10
C ALA A 213 8.61 -81.61 -64.95
N THR A 214 7.31 -81.42 -65.07
CA THR A 214 6.26 -82.43 -64.79
C THR A 214 5.35 -82.61 -66.01
N ASN A 215 5.16 -83.84 -66.47
CA ASN A 215 4.11 -84.22 -67.43
C ASN A 215 3.11 -85.20 -66.77
N ALA A 216 2.21 -85.81 -67.55
CA ALA A 216 1.24 -86.79 -67.04
C ALA A 216 1.87 -88.13 -66.58
N ILE A 217 3.14 -88.40 -66.91
CA ILE A 217 3.87 -89.62 -66.52
C ILE A 217 4.68 -89.41 -65.23
N GLY A 218 5.20 -88.19 -64.99
CA GLY A 218 5.89 -87.87 -63.74
C GLY A 218 6.67 -86.56 -63.76
N THR A 219 7.40 -86.31 -62.67
CA THR A 219 8.31 -85.15 -62.53
C THR A 219 9.76 -85.58 -62.69
N SER A 220 10.50 -84.89 -63.55
CA SER A 220 11.96 -84.97 -63.63
C SER A 220 12.62 -83.74 -63.00
N TYR A 221 13.90 -83.90 -62.65
CA TYR A 221 14.70 -82.86 -62.02
C TYR A 221 16.09 -82.80 -62.65
N GLY A 222 16.58 -81.58 -62.89
CA GLY A 222 17.93 -81.35 -63.42
C GLY A 222 19.02 -81.65 -62.40
N ILE A 223 20.27 -81.38 -62.77
CA ILE A 223 21.42 -81.46 -61.86
C ILE A 223 21.28 -80.50 -60.68
N VAL A 224 21.88 -80.83 -59.55
CA VAL A 224 21.95 -79.93 -58.39
C VAL A 224 22.97 -78.81 -58.67
N LYS A 225 22.61 -77.58 -58.32
CA LYS A 225 23.53 -76.45 -58.19
C LYS A 225 23.56 -76.00 -56.73
N GLN A 226 24.75 -75.74 -56.20
CA GLN A 226 24.96 -75.23 -54.84
C GLN A 226 25.30 -73.73 -54.90
N PHE A 227 24.85 -72.97 -53.92
CA PHE A 227 25.27 -71.58 -53.70
C PHE A 227 25.19 -71.23 -52.21
N SER A 228 25.83 -70.14 -51.80
CA SER A 228 25.74 -69.62 -50.44
C SER A 228 25.39 -68.14 -50.49
N THR A 229 24.42 -67.69 -49.69
CA THR A 229 24.06 -66.27 -49.60
C THR A 229 25.21 -65.46 -49.01
N VAL A 230 25.21 -64.16 -49.31
CA VAL A 230 26.23 -63.24 -48.80
C VAL A 230 26.17 -63.21 -47.27
N PRO A 231 27.30 -63.34 -46.55
CA PRO A 231 27.32 -63.17 -45.09
C PRO A 231 27.21 -61.69 -44.73
N ILE A 232 26.64 -61.43 -43.56
CA ILE A 232 26.60 -60.08 -42.99
C ILE A 232 27.96 -59.71 -42.39
N THR A 233 28.35 -58.44 -42.54
CA THR A 233 29.49 -57.82 -41.85
C THR A 233 28.97 -56.96 -40.70
N ALA A 234 29.68 -56.99 -39.57
CA ALA A 234 29.33 -56.19 -38.40
C ALA A 234 29.43 -54.68 -38.70
N SER A 235 28.63 -53.90 -37.98
CA SER A 235 28.74 -52.45 -37.92
C SER A 235 30.04 -52.01 -37.24
N VAL A 236 30.40 -50.74 -37.41
CA VAL A 236 31.55 -50.10 -36.74
C VAL A 236 31.05 -48.92 -35.93
N VAL A 237 31.41 -48.90 -34.64
CA VAL A 237 30.98 -47.89 -33.67
C VAL A 237 32.18 -47.40 -32.84
N ILE A 238 32.20 -46.11 -32.51
CA ILE A 238 33.26 -45.44 -31.75
C ILE A 238 32.66 -44.83 -30.49
N THR A 239 33.27 -45.12 -29.34
CA THR A 239 33.00 -44.43 -28.07
C THR A 239 33.78 -43.11 -28.06
N GLY A 240 33.10 -41.98 -27.93
CA GLY A 240 33.67 -40.64 -27.97
C GLY A 240 34.23 -40.16 -26.62
N THR A 241 33.93 -38.92 -26.28
CA THR A 241 34.27 -38.28 -25.00
C THR A 241 33.25 -38.61 -23.91
N ILE A 242 33.70 -38.58 -22.66
CA ILE A 242 32.83 -38.55 -21.47
C ILE A 242 32.85 -37.12 -20.92
N SER A 243 31.69 -36.55 -20.63
CA SER A 243 31.52 -35.20 -20.07
C SER A 243 30.43 -35.18 -18.98
N ASP A 244 30.26 -34.03 -18.33
CA ASP A 244 29.12 -33.72 -17.45
C ASP A 244 28.89 -34.76 -16.34
N ILE A 245 30.00 -35.28 -15.80
CA ILE A 245 30.01 -36.29 -14.75
C ILE A 245 29.53 -35.66 -13.44
N THR A 246 28.46 -36.21 -12.88
CA THR A 246 27.91 -35.82 -11.59
C THR A 246 28.17 -36.92 -10.54
N ALA A 247 27.48 -36.86 -9.39
CA ALA A 247 27.45 -37.97 -8.44
C ALA A 247 26.65 -39.20 -8.94
N ASN A 248 25.71 -39.02 -9.87
CA ASN A 248 24.77 -40.09 -10.26
C ASN A 248 24.57 -40.26 -11.79
N SER A 249 25.29 -39.48 -12.60
CA SER A 249 25.14 -39.44 -14.06
C SER A 249 26.42 -39.04 -14.80
N ALA A 250 26.44 -39.27 -16.11
CA ALA A 250 27.45 -38.76 -17.05
C ALA A 250 26.87 -38.64 -18.46
N GLN A 251 27.51 -37.87 -19.34
CA GLN A 251 27.23 -37.81 -20.77
C GLN A 251 28.35 -38.52 -21.54
N ILE A 252 27.99 -39.28 -22.58
CA ILE A 252 28.93 -39.96 -23.47
C ILE A 252 28.57 -39.64 -24.91
N THR A 253 29.51 -39.07 -25.67
CA THR A 253 29.39 -38.95 -27.13
C THR A 253 29.80 -40.26 -27.79
N ALA A 254 29.21 -40.61 -28.93
CA ALA A 254 29.52 -41.82 -29.68
C ALA A 254 29.13 -41.69 -31.17
N GLU A 255 29.63 -42.57 -32.03
CA GLU A 255 29.32 -42.53 -33.46
C GLU A 255 29.33 -43.91 -34.11
N VAL A 256 28.28 -44.22 -34.89
CA VAL A 256 28.25 -45.39 -35.77
C VAL A 256 28.79 -44.98 -37.14
N THR A 257 30.05 -45.30 -37.43
CA THR A 257 30.75 -44.88 -38.66
C THR A 257 30.49 -45.81 -39.85
N SER A 258 29.98 -47.02 -39.61
CA SER A 258 29.53 -47.93 -40.67
C SER A 258 28.44 -48.87 -40.19
N GLU A 259 27.45 -49.11 -41.05
CA GLU A 259 26.41 -50.14 -40.89
C GLU A 259 26.90 -51.55 -41.27
N GLY A 260 28.08 -51.67 -41.90
CA GLY A 260 28.55 -52.92 -42.51
C GLY A 260 27.88 -53.14 -43.86
N ASN A 261 27.19 -54.26 -44.03
CA ASN A 261 26.30 -54.54 -45.17
C ASN A 261 24.86 -54.94 -44.74
N GLY A 262 24.53 -54.81 -43.46
CA GLY A 262 23.18 -54.94 -42.90
C GLY A 262 22.69 -53.62 -42.29
N HIS A 263 21.50 -53.60 -41.69
CA HIS A 263 20.92 -52.38 -41.11
C HIS A 263 21.10 -52.36 -39.58
N VAL A 264 21.66 -51.26 -39.05
CA VAL A 264 21.80 -51.05 -37.59
C VAL A 264 20.42 -50.80 -36.96
N ALA A 265 19.87 -51.84 -36.34
CA ALA A 265 18.54 -51.88 -35.74
C ALA A 265 18.49 -51.29 -34.31
N SER A 266 19.64 -51.16 -33.63
CA SER A 266 19.77 -50.33 -32.43
C SER A 266 21.22 -49.88 -32.21
N ARG A 267 21.41 -48.74 -31.56
CA ARG A 267 22.72 -48.23 -31.13
C ARG A 267 22.60 -47.52 -29.78
N GLY A 268 23.70 -47.40 -29.05
CA GLY A 268 23.70 -46.67 -27.78
C GLY A 268 25.00 -46.80 -27.01
N VAL A 269 24.95 -46.68 -25.68
CA VAL A 269 26.07 -47.01 -24.80
C VAL A 269 25.63 -48.00 -23.73
N CYS A 270 26.55 -48.87 -23.29
CA CYS A 270 26.35 -49.84 -22.22
C CYS A 270 27.52 -49.75 -21.22
N TRP A 271 27.24 -49.86 -19.92
CA TRP A 271 28.23 -49.62 -18.86
C TRP A 271 28.16 -50.63 -17.71
N ASN A 272 29.28 -50.86 -17.03
CA ASN A 272 29.35 -51.66 -15.80
C ASN A 272 30.44 -51.12 -14.84
N SER A 273 30.54 -51.71 -13.65
CA SER A 273 31.59 -51.39 -12.66
C SER A 273 32.78 -52.36 -12.66
N THR A 274 32.68 -53.47 -13.40
CA THR A 274 33.64 -54.60 -13.40
C THR A 274 34.67 -54.55 -14.52
N GLY A 275 34.40 -53.81 -15.59
CA GLY A 275 35.21 -53.75 -16.81
C GLY A 275 34.57 -54.51 -17.98
N ASN A 276 35.04 -54.20 -19.19
CA ASN A 276 34.60 -54.83 -20.45
C ASN A 276 33.06 -54.91 -20.61
N PRO A 277 32.35 -53.75 -20.58
CA PRO A 277 30.90 -53.71 -20.75
C PRO A 277 30.44 -54.21 -22.12
N SER A 278 29.36 -54.98 -22.11
CA SER A 278 28.59 -55.47 -23.26
C SER A 278 27.10 -55.48 -22.92
N LEU A 279 26.22 -55.69 -23.91
CA LEU A 279 24.77 -55.79 -23.67
C LEU A 279 24.35 -56.97 -22.76
N GLU A 280 25.23 -57.93 -22.50
CA GLU A 280 24.95 -59.09 -21.62
C GLU A 280 25.45 -58.89 -20.18
N ASN A 281 26.45 -58.03 -19.96
CA ASN A 281 27.10 -57.83 -18.66
C ASN A 281 27.05 -56.38 -18.15
N SER A 282 26.31 -55.51 -18.83
CA SER A 282 26.04 -54.13 -18.42
C SER A 282 25.13 -54.09 -17.20
N LEU A 283 25.33 -53.08 -16.36
CA LEU A 283 24.36 -52.69 -15.33
C LEU A 283 23.07 -52.15 -15.98
N ASP A 284 23.23 -51.34 -17.04
CA ASP A 284 22.17 -50.86 -17.92
C ASP A 284 22.75 -50.37 -19.26
N HIS A 285 21.88 -50.09 -20.25
CA HIS A 285 22.24 -49.59 -21.57
C HIS A 285 21.19 -48.60 -22.12
N THR A 286 21.63 -47.63 -22.92
CA THR A 286 20.73 -46.68 -23.59
C THR A 286 20.39 -47.13 -25.01
N ASN A 287 19.24 -46.69 -25.55
CA ASN A 287 18.93 -46.83 -26.97
C ASN A 287 18.82 -45.45 -27.62
N ASN A 288 19.72 -45.16 -28.55
CA ASN A 288 19.89 -43.89 -29.26
C ASN A 288 19.52 -44.01 -30.76
N GLY A 289 18.61 -44.93 -31.08
CA GLY A 289 17.99 -45.07 -32.40
C GLY A 289 18.68 -46.09 -33.33
N THR A 290 18.51 -45.90 -34.64
CA THR A 290 18.96 -46.79 -35.70
C THR A 290 20.03 -46.13 -36.60
N GLY A 291 20.70 -46.95 -37.42
CA GLY A 291 21.59 -46.48 -38.49
C GLY A 291 22.91 -45.83 -38.06
N THR A 292 23.59 -45.25 -39.04
CA THR A 292 24.86 -44.52 -38.96
C THR A 292 24.74 -43.09 -38.36
N GLY A 293 25.88 -42.52 -37.98
CA GLY A 293 26.02 -41.14 -37.49
C GLY A 293 26.30 -41.01 -35.99
N SER A 294 26.65 -39.78 -35.58
CA SER A 294 27.01 -39.43 -34.20
C SER A 294 25.77 -39.26 -33.31
N PHE A 295 25.91 -39.57 -32.02
CA PHE A 295 24.89 -39.37 -31.00
C PHE A 295 25.52 -39.01 -29.65
N VAL A 296 24.70 -38.46 -28.75
CA VAL A 296 25.05 -38.26 -27.34
C VAL A 296 24.12 -39.13 -26.51
N SER A 297 24.64 -39.73 -25.45
CA SER A 297 23.87 -40.54 -24.52
C SER A 297 24.10 -40.15 -23.07
N SER A 298 22.99 -39.98 -22.35
CA SER A 298 22.95 -39.62 -20.94
C SER A 298 22.74 -40.89 -20.12
N ILE A 299 23.69 -41.21 -19.24
CA ILE A 299 23.58 -42.34 -18.32
C ILE A 299 23.31 -41.83 -16.90
N ALA A 300 22.45 -42.53 -16.16
CA ALA A 300 21.95 -42.08 -14.86
C ALA A 300 21.77 -43.27 -13.89
N GLY A 301 21.42 -42.99 -12.63
CA GLY A 301 21.25 -44.02 -11.60
C GLY A 301 22.58 -44.60 -11.07
N LEU A 302 23.70 -43.92 -11.33
CA LEU A 302 25.02 -44.31 -10.85
C LEU A 302 25.14 -44.06 -9.34
N SER A 303 25.99 -44.85 -8.67
CA SER A 303 26.38 -44.62 -7.27
C SER A 303 27.45 -43.55 -7.18
N ASP A 304 27.50 -42.79 -6.08
CA ASP A 304 28.45 -41.69 -5.91
C ASP A 304 29.87 -42.18 -5.53
N GLY A 305 30.89 -41.46 -6.02
CA GLY A 305 32.31 -41.81 -5.85
C GLY A 305 32.75 -43.13 -6.51
N ALA A 306 31.89 -43.78 -7.29
CA ALA A 306 32.10 -45.10 -7.85
C ALA A 306 32.71 -45.04 -9.26
N LYS A 307 33.56 -46.04 -9.58
CA LYS A 307 34.21 -46.18 -10.88
C LYS A 307 33.36 -47.01 -11.83
N TYR A 308 33.22 -46.53 -13.06
CA TYR A 308 32.49 -47.20 -14.15
C TYR A 308 33.33 -47.32 -15.42
N TYR A 309 32.99 -48.31 -16.23
CA TYR A 309 33.49 -48.54 -17.58
C TYR A 309 32.30 -48.49 -18.54
N VAL A 310 32.47 -47.84 -19.69
CA VAL A 310 31.43 -47.61 -20.69
C VAL A 310 31.99 -47.86 -22.09
N THR A 311 31.16 -48.43 -22.97
CA THR A 311 31.44 -48.46 -24.41
C THR A 311 30.18 -48.15 -25.20
N ALA A 312 30.34 -47.61 -26.41
CA ALA A 312 29.29 -47.49 -27.39
C ALA A 312 29.04 -48.85 -28.08
N TYR A 313 27.79 -49.13 -28.44
CA TYR A 313 27.39 -50.35 -29.13
C TYR A 313 26.54 -50.04 -30.37
N ALA A 314 26.54 -50.93 -31.36
CA ALA A 314 25.61 -50.92 -32.47
C ALA A 314 25.24 -52.35 -32.91
N VAL A 315 23.96 -52.67 -33.03
CA VAL A 315 23.45 -53.98 -33.41
C VAL A 315 22.92 -53.95 -34.83
N ASN A 316 23.49 -54.75 -35.73
CA ASN A 316 22.86 -55.10 -37.02
C ASN A 316 22.47 -56.59 -37.01
N GLU A 317 22.00 -57.13 -38.13
CA GLU A 317 21.54 -58.53 -38.22
C GLU A 317 22.70 -59.55 -38.10
N GLY A 318 23.96 -59.08 -37.97
CA GLY A 318 25.15 -59.86 -37.63
C GLY A 318 25.52 -59.85 -36.15
N GLY A 319 24.76 -59.14 -35.31
CA GLY A 319 24.99 -59.03 -33.86
C GLY A 319 25.49 -57.65 -33.42
N ALA A 320 25.96 -57.57 -32.17
CA ALA A 320 26.43 -56.33 -31.55
C ALA A 320 27.93 -56.08 -31.84
N SER A 321 28.25 -54.92 -32.40
CA SER A 321 29.58 -54.34 -32.39
C SER A 321 29.74 -53.40 -31.18
N TYR A 322 30.98 -53.19 -30.74
CA TYR A 322 31.33 -52.37 -29.59
C TYR A 322 32.54 -51.47 -29.90
N GLY A 323 32.57 -50.28 -29.32
CA GLY A 323 33.65 -49.31 -29.47
C GLY A 323 34.77 -49.49 -28.44
N GLU A 324 35.68 -48.52 -28.41
CA GLU A 324 36.72 -48.39 -27.38
C GLU A 324 36.08 -48.32 -25.98
N ILE A 325 36.55 -49.14 -25.04
CA ILE A 325 36.08 -49.10 -23.64
C ILE A 325 36.76 -47.93 -22.93
N LYS A 326 35.96 -47.02 -22.38
CA LYS A 326 36.42 -45.87 -21.59
C LYS A 326 36.00 -46.00 -20.14
N GLN A 327 36.68 -45.29 -19.25
CA GLN A 327 36.45 -45.34 -17.81
C GLN A 327 36.29 -43.95 -17.22
N PHE A 328 35.48 -43.83 -16.19
CA PHE A 328 35.31 -42.61 -15.39
C PHE A 328 34.96 -42.98 -13.95
N SER A 329 34.96 -41.99 -13.06
CA SER A 329 34.39 -42.12 -11.70
C SER A 329 33.38 -41.01 -11.48
N THR A 330 32.25 -41.32 -10.87
CA THR A 330 31.29 -40.30 -10.41
C THR A 330 31.89 -39.45 -9.30
N LEU A 331 31.35 -38.25 -9.11
CA LEU A 331 31.71 -37.41 -7.97
C LEU A 331 31.23 -38.09 -6.68
N ALA A 332 32.03 -38.05 -5.62
CA ALA A 332 31.57 -38.47 -4.29
C ALA A 332 30.67 -37.38 -3.70
N ILE A 333 29.58 -37.77 -3.03
CA ILE A 333 28.77 -36.83 -2.27
C ILE A 333 29.36 -36.69 -0.86
N ALA A 334 29.54 -35.46 -0.41
CA ALA A 334 29.88 -35.07 0.94
C ALA A 334 28.69 -34.32 1.58
N PRO A 335 28.65 -34.10 2.91
CA PRO A 335 27.72 -33.14 3.51
C PRO A 335 27.87 -31.75 2.88
N PRO A 336 26.86 -30.86 2.99
CA PRO A 336 26.93 -29.52 2.41
C PRO A 336 28.01 -28.64 3.07
N GLU A 337 28.25 -27.47 2.49
CA GLU A 337 29.09 -26.42 3.07
C GLU A 337 28.23 -25.19 3.37
N VAL A 338 28.21 -24.75 4.63
CA VAL A 338 27.32 -23.70 5.12
C VAL A 338 28.05 -22.77 6.09
N ASN A 339 27.84 -21.47 5.96
CA ASN A 339 28.35 -20.44 6.87
C ASN A 339 27.23 -19.83 7.70
N THR A 340 27.52 -19.48 8.96
CA THR A 340 26.62 -18.70 9.83
C THR A 340 26.94 -17.21 9.68
N THR A 341 25.93 -16.39 9.38
CA THR A 341 26.11 -14.93 9.26
C THR A 341 26.22 -14.28 10.63
N THR A 342 26.76 -13.06 10.69
CA THR A 342 26.73 -12.23 11.91
C THR A 342 25.29 -11.97 12.34
N VAL A 343 25.04 -11.98 13.66
CA VAL A 343 23.73 -11.66 14.24
C VAL A 343 23.50 -10.15 14.20
N THR A 344 22.27 -9.74 13.85
CA THR A 344 21.86 -8.33 13.69
C THR A 344 20.50 -8.08 14.34
N GLU A 345 20.04 -6.83 14.36
CA GLU A 345 18.69 -6.45 14.87
C GLU A 345 18.39 -7.03 16.27
N ILE A 346 19.40 -7.02 17.15
CA ILE A 346 19.33 -7.57 18.51
C ILE A 346 18.53 -6.61 19.40
N THR A 347 17.58 -7.15 20.15
CA THR A 347 16.76 -6.44 21.13
C THR A 347 16.89 -7.07 22.53
N ILE A 348 16.01 -6.67 23.44
CA ILE A 348 15.86 -7.26 24.78
C ILE A 348 15.35 -8.71 24.74
N ASN A 349 14.64 -9.13 23.67
CA ASN A 349 13.97 -10.44 23.61
C ASN A 349 13.96 -11.09 22.21
N SER A 350 14.68 -10.52 21.24
CA SER A 350 14.75 -11.00 19.86
C SER A 350 16.10 -10.70 19.20
N ALA A 351 16.37 -11.38 18.09
CA ALA A 351 17.50 -11.08 17.22
C ALA A 351 17.25 -11.61 15.79
N LYS A 352 18.00 -11.11 14.82
CA LYS A 352 18.00 -11.60 13.43
C LYS A 352 19.27 -12.41 13.17
N ILE A 353 19.04 -13.67 12.81
CA ILE A 353 20.04 -14.72 12.65
C ILE A 353 20.02 -15.22 11.20
N GLY A 354 21.11 -15.82 10.71
CA GLY A 354 21.18 -16.23 9.31
C GLY A 354 22.31 -17.19 8.97
N GLY A 355 22.28 -17.64 7.72
CA GLY A 355 23.30 -18.49 7.15
C GLY A 355 23.35 -18.38 5.62
N ASN A 356 24.36 -19.01 5.03
CA ASN A 356 24.55 -19.09 3.58
C ASN A 356 25.08 -20.49 3.23
N VAL A 357 24.33 -21.26 2.43
CA VAL A 357 24.80 -22.55 1.92
C VAL A 357 25.62 -22.30 0.66
N ILE A 358 26.95 -22.43 0.78
CA ILE A 358 27.91 -22.09 -0.28
C ILE A 358 28.31 -23.29 -1.15
N GLY A 359 28.09 -24.52 -0.68
CA GLY A 359 28.33 -25.75 -1.44
C GLY A 359 27.31 -26.84 -1.11
N THR A 360 26.92 -27.64 -2.11
CA THR A 360 25.96 -28.76 -1.90
C THR A 360 26.63 -30.08 -1.53
N GLY A 361 27.96 -30.14 -1.58
CA GLY A 361 28.73 -31.38 -1.43
C GLY A 361 28.49 -32.38 -2.57
N ASN A 362 28.12 -31.93 -3.78
CA ASN A 362 27.65 -32.73 -4.93
C ASN A 362 26.29 -33.44 -4.73
N GLY A 363 25.66 -33.31 -3.56
CA GLY A 363 24.34 -33.85 -3.27
C GLY A 363 23.20 -32.83 -3.43
N THR A 364 22.00 -33.20 -3.01
CA THR A 364 20.82 -32.32 -2.99
C THR A 364 20.60 -31.77 -1.58
N VAL A 365 20.76 -30.46 -1.38
CA VAL A 365 20.50 -29.82 -0.08
C VAL A 365 18.98 -29.81 0.18
N THR A 366 18.50 -30.76 0.99
CA THR A 366 17.08 -31.00 1.28
C THR A 366 16.53 -30.09 2.37
N ALA A 367 17.37 -29.65 3.31
CA ALA A 367 17.00 -28.74 4.38
C ALA A 367 18.14 -27.78 4.74
N ARG A 368 17.82 -26.57 5.18
CA ARG A 368 18.76 -25.60 5.78
C ARG A 368 18.05 -24.75 6.84
N GLY A 369 18.81 -24.15 7.75
CA GLY A 369 18.27 -23.26 8.78
C GLY A 369 19.29 -22.85 9.82
N ILE A 370 18.84 -22.25 10.92
CA ILE A 370 19.69 -21.82 12.04
C ILE A 370 19.18 -22.46 13.35
N CYS A 371 20.08 -23.04 14.14
CA CYS A 371 19.82 -23.49 15.52
C CYS A 371 20.38 -22.47 16.52
N TRP A 372 19.73 -22.29 17.67
CA TRP A 372 20.23 -21.43 18.76
C TRP A 372 20.11 -22.08 20.14
N SER A 373 21.00 -21.69 21.06
CA SER A 373 21.03 -22.15 22.46
C SER A 373 21.72 -21.14 23.37
N THR A 374 21.57 -21.27 24.68
CA THR A 374 22.46 -20.61 25.67
C THR A 374 23.77 -21.38 25.88
N SER A 375 23.89 -22.61 25.36
CA SER A 375 25.13 -23.40 25.35
C SER A 375 25.95 -23.17 24.07
N GLU A 376 27.28 -23.16 24.20
CA GLU A 376 28.23 -22.79 23.14
C GLU A 376 28.10 -23.54 21.81
N ASN A 377 27.65 -24.80 21.85
CA ASN A 377 27.59 -25.69 20.70
C ASN A 377 26.13 -26.09 20.38
N PRO A 378 25.31 -25.17 19.82
CA PRO A 378 23.97 -25.50 19.37
C PRO A 378 23.99 -26.51 18.23
N SER A 379 22.94 -27.32 18.09
CA SER A 379 22.73 -28.26 16.97
C SER A 379 21.26 -28.64 16.85
N LEU A 380 20.87 -29.40 15.82
CA LEU A 380 19.49 -29.93 15.72
C LEU A 380 19.09 -30.84 16.90
N GLN A 381 20.04 -31.33 17.69
CA GLN A 381 19.80 -32.14 18.90
C GLN A 381 19.99 -31.34 20.20
N ASN A 382 20.78 -30.27 20.17
CA ASN A 382 21.08 -29.42 21.34
C ASN A 382 20.68 -27.96 21.02
N ASN A 383 19.42 -27.60 21.21
CA ASN A 383 18.94 -26.24 20.96
C ASN A 383 17.80 -25.85 21.89
N LEU A 384 17.61 -24.55 22.05
CA LEU A 384 16.39 -23.93 22.59
C LEU A 384 15.36 -23.67 21.48
N GLY A 385 15.83 -23.62 20.22
CA GLY A 385 15.00 -23.66 19.03
C GLY A 385 15.83 -23.71 17.75
N PHE A 386 15.16 -24.01 16.65
CA PHE A 386 15.74 -23.95 15.31
C PHE A 386 14.72 -23.49 14.28
N THR A 387 15.21 -23.14 13.09
CA THR A 387 14.42 -22.64 11.95
C THR A 387 14.57 -23.56 10.75
N THR A 388 13.57 -23.56 9.86
CA THR A 388 13.59 -24.29 8.59
C THR A 388 13.45 -23.31 7.42
N ASN A 389 14.55 -23.00 6.76
CA ASN A 389 14.66 -21.97 5.72
C ASN A 389 14.69 -22.56 4.30
N GLY A 390 13.94 -23.65 4.08
CA GLY A 390 13.83 -24.33 2.80
C GLY A 390 15.05 -25.21 2.46
N SER A 391 15.41 -25.21 1.18
CA SER A 391 16.37 -26.12 0.55
C SER A 391 17.32 -25.36 -0.41
N GLY A 392 18.34 -26.03 -0.94
CA GLY A 392 19.25 -25.46 -1.94
C GLY A 392 20.30 -24.46 -1.44
N LEU A 393 21.02 -23.85 -2.39
CA LEU A 393 22.14 -22.92 -2.17
C LEU A 393 21.70 -21.49 -1.80
N GLY A 394 22.66 -20.71 -1.29
CA GLY A 394 22.54 -19.27 -1.05
C GLY A 394 22.09 -18.89 0.37
N GLU A 395 21.81 -17.60 0.52
CA GLU A 395 21.54 -16.95 1.81
C GLU A 395 20.12 -17.18 2.33
N PHE A 396 20.01 -17.17 3.66
CA PHE A 396 18.75 -17.23 4.38
C PHE A 396 18.86 -16.56 5.76
N THR A 397 17.80 -15.90 6.18
CA THR A 397 17.71 -15.25 7.50
C THR A 397 16.40 -15.61 8.20
N ALA A 398 16.40 -15.56 9.53
CA ALA A 398 15.21 -15.66 10.36
C ALA A 398 15.28 -14.64 11.51
N SER A 399 14.12 -14.23 12.02
CA SER A 399 14.02 -13.49 13.28
C SER A 399 13.60 -14.46 14.37
N VAL A 400 14.40 -14.55 15.44
CA VAL A 400 14.06 -15.30 16.66
C VAL A 400 13.51 -14.34 17.70
N SER A 401 12.48 -14.75 18.43
CA SER A 401 11.79 -13.96 19.46
C SER A 401 11.47 -14.81 20.70
N GLY A 402 11.19 -14.16 21.82
CA GLY A 402 10.96 -14.84 23.11
C GLY A 402 12.24 -15.24 23.84
N LEU A 403 13.36 -14.59 23.50
CA LEU A 403 14.63 -14.73 24.22
C LEU A 403 14.54 -14.06 25.60
N ALA A 404 15.30 -14.56 26.57
CA ALA A 404 15.48 -13.90 27.86
C ALA A 404 16.37 -12.65 27.70
N GLN A 405 16.11 -11.62 28.50
CA GLN A 405 16.88 -10.35 28.48
C GLN A 405 18.26 -10.48 29.12
N GLY A 406 19.20 -9.63 28.71
CA GLY A 406 20.58 -9.61 29.23
C GLY A 406 21.35 -10.95 29.15
N THR A 407 20.94 -11.85 28.24
CA THR A 407 21.33 -13.27 28.23
C THR A 407 22.18 -13.58 27.00
N ALA A 408 23.24 -14.38 27.20
CA ALA A 408 24.13 -14.85 26.13
C ALA A 408 23.50 -16.00 25.34
N TYR A 409 23.53 -15.89 24.01
CA TYR A 409 23.05 -16.88 23.07
C TYR A 409 24.09 -17.19 21.99
N TYR A 410 24.13 -18.46 21.59
CA TYR A 410 24.96 -19.01 20.53
C TYR A 410 24.07 -19.46 19.38
N VAL A 411 24.49 -19.22 18.15
CA VAL A 411 23.76 -19.55 16.92
C VAL A 411 24.67 -20.23 15.91
N ILE A 412 24.10 -21.15 15.14
CA ILE A 412 24.82 -21.90 14.11
C ILE A 412 23.88 -22.18 12.92
N ALA A 413 24.34 -21.89 11.72
CA ALA A 413 23.64 -22.30 10.50
C ALA A 413 23.89 -23.79 10.24
N TYR A 414 22.89 -24.49 9.72
CA TYR A 414 22.97 -25.90 9.32
C TYR A 414 22.45 -26.08 7.89
N ALA A 415 22.96 -27.12 7.21
CA ALA A 415 22.45 -27.56 5.92
C ALA A 415 22.60 -29.08 5.76
N THR A 416 21.56 -29.73 5.28
CA THR A 416 21.40 -31.20 5.23
C THR A 416 21.26 -31.68 3.79
N ASN A 417 21.94 -32.77 3.44
CA ASN A 417 21.74 -33.54 2.22
C ASN A 417 21.71 -35.04 2.52
N GLU A 418 21.67 -35.89 1.49
CA GLU A 418 21.61 -37.36 1.57
C GLU A 418 22.80 -38.04 2.29
N LYS A 419 23.91 -37.32 2.57
CA LYS A 419 25.04 -37.83 3.36
C LYS A 419 25.09 -37.32 4.79
N GLY A 420 24.27 -36.32 5.15
CA GLY A 420 24.16 -35.84 6.53
C GLY A 420 23.95 -34.33 6.66
N THR A 421 24.06 -33.85 7.90
CA THR A 421 23.92 -32.42 8.23
C THR A 421 25.29 -31.81 8.51
N SER A 422 25.59 -30.75 7.78
CA SER A 422 26.70 -29.82 8.00
C SER A 422 26.28 -28.68 8.92
N TYR A 423 27.27 -28.05 9.58
CA TYR A 423 27.09 -26.89 10.43
C TYR A 423 28.19 -25.85 10.15
N GLY A 424 27.83 -24.57 10.20
CA GLY A 424 28.77 -23.46 10.02
C GLY A 424 29.53 -23.10 11.30
N MET A 425 30.31 -22.02 11.26
CA MET A 425 30.95 -21.49 12.47
C MET A 425 29.91 -20.98 13.47
N VAL A 426 30.07 -21.26 14.76
CA VAL A 426 29.24 -20.65 15.81
C VAL A 426 29.44 -19.12 15.82
N LYS A 427 28.35 -18.37 16.01
CA LYS A 427 28.36 -16.96 16.39
C LYS A 427 27.69 -16.82 17.77
N ASN A 428 28.09 -15.82 18.55
CA ASN A 428 27.42 -15.48 19.80
C ASN A 428 26.88 -14.05 19.77
N PHE A 429 25.90 -13.77 20.63
CA PHE A 429 25.38 -12.45 20.92
C PHE A 429 24.77 -12.42 22.33
N ASN A 430 24.63 -11.23 22.91
CA ASN A 430 23.84 -11.04 24.12
C ASN A 430 22.57 -10.28 23.76
N THR A 431 21.41 -10.69 24.27
CA THR A 431 20.23 -9.80 24.27
C THR A 431 20.49 -8.57 25.12
N LEU A 432 19.83 -7.46 24.80
CA LEU A 432 19.98 -6.23 25.57
C LEU A 432 19.48 -6.42 27.00
N ALA A 433 20.20 -5.86 27.97
CA ALA A 433 19.76 -5.77 29.35
C ALA A 433 18.90 -4.53 29.57
N LEU A 434 17.93 -4.61 30.48
CA LEU A 434 17.17 -3.45 30.92
C LEU A 434 17.93 -2.73 32.06
N HIS A 435 17.91 -1.40 32.03
CA HIS A 435 18.52 -0.53 33.04
C HIS A 435 17.59 0.65 33.35
N ALA A 436 17.78 1.34 34.47
CA ALA A 436 17.08 2.61 34.71
C ALA A 436 17.54 3.69 33.69
N PRO A 437 16.71 4.71 33.38
CA PRO A 437 17.04 5.69 32.34
C PRO A 437 18.28 6.54 32.66
N THR A 438 18.99 7.02 31.65
CA THR A 438 20.09 7.99 31.82
C THR A 438 19.58 9.40 31.54
N VAL A 439 19.75 10.30 32.51
CA VAL A 439 19.20 11.67 32.49
C VAL A 439 20.29 12.68 32.82
N THR A 440 20.21 13.89 32.28
CA THR A 440 21.04 15.04 32.71
C THR A 440 20.15 16.21 33.11
N THR A 441 20.59 16.97 34.12
CA THR A 441 19.85 18.13 34.65
C THR A 441 20.31 19.41 33.95
N THR A 442 19.38 20.25 33.44
CA THR A 442 19.71 21.57 32.86
C THR A 442 20.05 22.58 33.96
N ILE A 443 20.38 23.84 33.63
CA ILE A 443 20.50 24.90 34.63
C ILE A 443 19.13 25.52 34.90
N ALA A 444 18.90 25.95 36.14
CA ALA A 444 17.73 26.72 36.52
C ALA A 444 17.77 28.12 35.87
N THR A 445 16.60 28.61 35.50
CA THR A 445 16.33 29.89 34.84
C THR A 445 15.04 30.49 35.41
N ASN A 446 14.77 31.77 35.15
CA ASN A 446 13.56 32.46 35.64
C ASN A 446 13.27 32.21 37.14
N VAL A 447 14.32 32.24 37.97
CA VAL A 447 14.20 32.09 39.42
C VAL A 447 13.55 33.35 39.99
N SER A 448 12.48 33.17 40.74
CA SER A 448 11.77 34.22 41.48
C SER A 448 11.95 33.98 43.00
N ASP A 449 11.08 34.58 43.80
CA ASP A 449 10.91 34.34 45.23
C ASP A 449 10.19 33.01 45.53
N VAL A 450 9.17 32.64 44.74
CA VAL A 450 8.30 31.46 44.97
C VAL A 450 8.36 30.39 43.88
N SER A 451 9.10 30.62 42.79
CA SER A 451 9.20 29.68 41.66
C SER A 451 10.54 29.69 40.92
N ALA A 452 10.78 28.67 40.10
CA ALA A 452 11.90 28.62 39.15
C ALA A 452 11.60 27.71 37.95
N LYS A 453 12.27 27.91 36.81
CA LYS A 453 12.25 26.95 35.68
C LYS A 453 13.52 26.11 35.68
N ALA A 454 13.39 24.80 35.79
CA ALA A 454 14.50 23.85 35.58
C ALA A 454 14.11 22.81 34.52
N GLY A 455 14.86 21.73 34.38
CA GLY A 455 14.53 20.67 33.41
C GLY A 455 15.64 19.65 33.25
N GLY A 456 15.54 18.85 32.19
CA GLY A 456 16.52 17.82 31.90
C GLY A 456 16.47 17.30 30.47
N ILE A 457 17.40 16.40 30.17
CA ILE A 457 17.43 15.61 28.94
C ILE A 457 17.56 14.14 29.31
N VAL A 458 16.59 13.34 28.91
CA VAL A 458 16.66 11.87 28.98
C VAL A 458 17.43 11.38 27.77
N ILE A 459 18.69 11.00 27.99
CA ILE A 459 19.68 10.65 26.95
C ILE A 459 19.51 9.20 26.49
N ASN A 460 19.15 8.30 27.41
CA ASN A 460 18.91 6.88 27.14
C ASN A 460 17.73 6.41 27.99
N ASP A 461 16.82 5.63 27.42
CA ASP A 461 15.68 5.03 28.14
C ASP A 461 16.06 3.76 28.92
N GLY A 462 17.27 3.22 28.73
CA GLY A 462 17.72 1.99 29.39
C GLY A 462 17.14 0.72 28.77
N ASN A 463 16.73 0.79 27.49
CA ASN A 463 16.04 -0.27 26.73
C ASN A 463 14.62 -0.60 27.22
N ALA A 464 14.05 0.19 28.13
CA ALA A 464 12.67 0.07 28.61
C ALA A 464 11.94 1.42 28.61
N THR A 465 10.67 1.42 28.19
CA THR A 465 9.89 2.65 27.97
C THR A 465 9.85 3.56 29.20
N VAL A 466 10.36 4.79 29.06
CA VAL A 466 10.24 5.85 30.06
C VAL A 466 8.77 6.25 30.21
N THR A 467 8.20 5.95 31.38
CA THR A 467 6.77 6.19 31.71
C THR A 467 6.52 7.53 32.36
N LYS A 468 7.53 8.09 33.05
CA LYS A 468 7.47 9.35 33.80
C LYS A 468 8.83 10.06 33.70
N ARG A 469 8.83 11.39 33.70
CA ARG A 469 10.04 12.23 33.85
C ARG A 469 9.66 13.56 34.50
N GLY A 470 10.65 14.30 34.99
CA GLY A 470 10.46 15.64 35.57
C GLY A 470 11.69 16.12 36.32
N VAL A 471 11.51 17.12 37.18
CA VAL A 471 12.52 17.58 38.14
C VAL A 471 12.02 17.33 39.55
N CYS A 472 12.88 16.87 40.45
CA CYS A 472 12.63 16.85 41.90
C CYS A 472 13.61 17.79 42.62
N TRP A 473 13.14 18.53 43.62
CA TRP A 473 13.91 19.56 44.33
C TRP A 473 13.73 19.48 45.85
N GLY A 474 14.70 19.98 46.61
CA GLY A 474 14.65 19.96 48.07
C GLY A 474 15.74 20.80 48.74
N LEU A 475 15.63 20.95 50.06
CA LEU A 475 16.59 21.70 50.88
C LEU A 475 17.88 20.90 51.20
N THR A 476 17.83 19.58 51.04
CA THR A 476 18.98 18.68 51.20
C THR A 476 19.69 18.44 49.88
N ASN A 477 21.00 18.20 49.93
CA ASN A 477 21.76 17.75 48.76
C ASN A 477 21.27 16.36 48.33
N GLU A 478 21.22 16.11 47.02
CA GLU A 478 20.67 14.88 46.40
C GLU A 478 19.16 14.63 46.64
N PRO A 479 18.25 15.51 46.17
CA PRO A 479 16.82 15.23 46.21
C PRO A 479 16.46 14.04 45.30
N THR A 480 15.46 13.26 45.71
CA THR A 480 14.91 12.10 44.98
C THR A 480 13.37 12.14 45.01
N LEU A 481 12.68 11.25 44.29
CA LEU A 481 11.22 11.13 44.36
C LEU A 481 10.67 10.76 45.75
N GLU A 482 11.52 10.26 46.65
CA GLU A 482 11.18 9.91 48.04
C GLU A 482 11.65 10.97 49.05
N ASN A 483 12.74 11.68 48.75
CA ASN A 483 13.32 12.75 49.56
C ASN A 483 13.33 14.06 48.76
N ASN A 484 12.23 14.80 48.76
CA ASN A 484 12.08 16.09 48.10
C ASN A 484 11.15 17.03 48.89
N SER A 485 11.23 18.32 48.56
CA SER A 485 10.22 19.34 48.89
C SER A 485 9.17 19.49 47.78
N GLY A 486 9.46 19.04 46.56
CA GLY A 486 8.51 18.93 45.46
C GLY A 486 9.09 18.20 44.24
N PHE A 487 8.21 17.79 43.31
CA PHE A 487 8.59 17.25 42.01
C PHE A 487 7.52 17.51 40.92
N THR A 488 7.94 17.62 39.65
CA THR A 488 7.05 17.74 38.46
C THR A 488 6.83 16.39 37.78
N MET A 489 5.87 16.32 36.85
CA MET A 489 5.60 15.13 36.02
C MET A 489 5.42 15.50 34.54
N ASP A 490 6.53 15.77 33.87
CA ASP A 490 6.61 16.37 32.52
C ASP A 490 6.51 15.31 31.40
N GLY A 491 5.53 14.41 31.55
CA GLY A 491 5.18 13.37 30.60
C GLY A 491 6.12 12.15 30.60
N ALA A 492 6.33 11.59 29.42
CA ALA A 492 6.97 10.29 29.18
C ALA A 492 7.98 10.37 28.01
N GLY A 493 8.73 9.30 27.78
CA GLY A 493 9.68 9.19 26.66
C GLY A 493 11.00 9.97 26.83
N THR A 494 11.85 9.89 25.80
CA THR A 494 13.21 10.44 25.77
C THR A 494 13.28 11.92 25.36
N GLY A 495 14.48 12.50 25.37
CA GLY A 495 14.72 13.88 24.93
C GLY A 495 14.60 14.93 26.04
N SER A 496 14.57 16.20 25.63
CA SER A 496 14.57 17.36 26.53
C SER A 496 13.17 17.70 27.07
N PHE A 497 13.12 18.18 28.31
CA PHE A 497 11.92 18.75 28.95
C PHE A 497 12.30 19.92 29.87
N VAL A 498 11.32 20.76 30.17
CA VAL A 498 11.40 21.91 31.09
C VAL A 498 10.25 21.78 32.08
N SER A 499 10.50 22.21 33.31
CA SER A 499 9.69 21.97 34.51
C SER A 499 9.52 23.29 35.26
N GLU A 500 8.29 23.61 35.66
CA GLU A 500 7.98 24.71 36.59
C GLU A 500 8.11 24.20 38.04
N LEU A 501 8.96 24.83 38.84
CA LEU A 501 9.22 24.47 40.24
C LEU A 501 8.53 25.50 41.12
N ASP A 502 7.26 25.27 41.45
CA ASP A 502 6.43 26.18 42.25
C ASP A 502 6.43 25.83 43.74
N GLY A 503 5.87 26.73 44.56
CA GLY A 503 5.71 26.51 46.01
C GLY A 503 7.02 26.66 46.80
N LEU A 504 7.97 27.42 46.26
CA LEU A 504 9.24 27.73 46.93
C LEU A 504 9.04 28.83 47.97
N SER A 505 9.98 28.91 48.92
CA SER A 505 10.09 30.04 49.86
C SER A 505 11.13 31.05 49.37
N GLU A 506 10.92 32.33 49.66
CA GLU A 506 11.89 33.42 49.41
C GLU A 506 13.27 33.15 50.06
N LYS A 507 14.33 33.76 49.51
CA LYS A 507 15.70 33.77 50.09
C LYS A 507 16.21 32.37 50.52
N THR A 508 15.83 31.32 49.79
CA THR A 508 16.02 29.91 50.17
C THR A 508 16.77 29.16 49.09
N LYS A 509 17.83 28.45 49.48
CA LYS A 509 18.63 27.62 48.57
C LYS A 509 18.00 26.25 48.38
N TYR A 510 17.65 25.92 47.14
CA TYR A 510 17.15 24.61 46.73
C TYR A 510 18.19 23.85 45.90
N TYR A 511 18.34 22.56 46.17
CA TYR A 511 18.99 21.60 45.29
C TYR A 511 17.93 20.93 44.41
N TYR A 512 18.28 20.53 43.19
CA TYR A 512 17.36 19.88 42.23
C TYR A 512 18.09 18.88 41.32
N ARG A 513 17.34 17.90 40.81
CA ARG A 513 17.77 16.90 39.83
C ARG A 513 16.67 16.66 38.82
N ALA A 514 17.03 16.49 37.55
CA ALA A 514 16.15 15.88 36.56
C ALA A 514 16.05 14.37 36.81
N TYR A 515 14.88 13.77 36.59
CA TYR A 515 14.64 12.34 36.76
C TYR A 515 13.85 11.75 35.58
N ALA A 516 13.96 10.43 35.39
CA ALA A 516 13.07 9.66 34.52
C ALA A 516 12.93 8.20 35.00
N THR A 517 11.75 7.62 34.83
CA THR A 517 11.35 6.32 35.39
C THR A 517 10.85 5.36 34.31
N ASN A 518 11.40 4.15 34.26
CA ASN A 518 10.93 3.03 33.43
C ASN A 518 10.55 1.82 34.32
N SER A 519 10.53 0.60 33.77
CA SER A 519 10.24 -0.63 34.53
C SER A 519 11.31 -1.00 35.57
N GLU A 520 12.57 -0.63 35.34
CA GLU A 520 13.71 -1.02 36.19
C GLU A 520 14.00 -0.03 37.31
N GLY A 521 13.34 1.13 37.31
CA GLY A 521 13.44 2.15 38.35
C GLY A 521 13.56 3.57 37.80
N THR A 522 14.07 4.46 38.65
CA THR A 522 14.24 5.89 38.34
C THR A 522 15.72 6.25 38.26
N GLY A 523 16.14 6.77 37.11
CA GLY A 523 17.42 7.41 36.94
C GLY A 523 17.34 8.91 37.24
N TYR A 524 18.40 9.46 37.82
CA TYR A 524 18.52 10.87 38.19
C TYR A 524 19.77 11.48 37.58
N GLY A 525 19.64 12.66 36.97
CA GLY A 525 20.78 13.43 36.48
C GLY A 525 21.53 14.15 37.59
N GLU A 526 22.50 14.96 37.18
CA GLU A 526 23.41 15.67 38.11
C GLU A 526 22.68 16.58 39.08
N VAL A 527 23.19 16.69 40.30
CA VAL A 527 22.68 17.63 41.30
C VAL A 527 23.11 19.04 40.96
N LYS A 528 22.16 19.98 40.98
CA LYS A 528 22.40 21.41 40.85
C LYS A 528 21.66 22.16 41.94
N SER A 529 21.92 23.47 42.09
CA SER A 529 21.22 24.32 43.04
C SER A 529 20.98 25.73 42.52
N PHE A 530 19.95 26.38 43.02
CA PHE A 530 19.70 27.83 42.90
C PHE A 530 19.24 28.38 44.27
N GLU A 531 19.12 29.69 44.38
CA GLU A 531 18.61 30.38 45.56
C GLU A 531 17.53 31.37 45.12
N THR A 532 16.37 31.33 45.76
CA THR A 532 15.23 32.19 45.44
C THR A 532 15.48 33.64 45.85
N ILE A 533 14.78 34.56 45.18
CA ILE A 533 14.91 36.00 45.42
C ILE A 533 14.33 36.37 46.79
N GLU A 534 14.90 37.40 47.42
CA GLU A 534 14.35 38.04 48.63
C GLU A 534 13.46 39.23 48.23
N ILE A 535 12.25 39.25 48.77
CA ILE A 535 11.30 40.35 48.59
C ILE A 535 11.28 41.26 49.82
N PHE A 536 11.19 42.55 49.56
CA PHE A 536 11.14 43.63 50.55
C PHE A 536 9.78 44.33 50.45
N LEU A 537 9.41 45.11 51.47
CA LEU A 537 8.31 46.06 51.33
C LEU A 537 8.67 47.12 50.27
N PRO A 538 7.67 47.73 49.59
CA PRO A 538 7.93 48.85 48.68
C PRO A 538 8.55 50.05 49.41
N THR A 539 9.20 50.94 48.67
CA THR A 539 9.63 52.26 49.17
C THR A 539 9.01 53.37 48.35
N LEU A 540 8.48 54.38 49.03
CA LEU A 540 7.77 55.50 48.40
C LEU A 540 7.86 56.79 49.25
N THR A 541 7.53 57.92 48.65
CA THR A 541 7.35 59.21 49.35
C THR A 541 5.99 59.84 49.03
N THR A 542 5.42 60.57 49.99
CA THR A 542 4.12 61.26 49.90
C THR A 542 4.30 62.70 49.40
N LYS A 543 3.59 63.05 48.33
CA LYS A 543 3.54 64.41 47.79
C LYS A 543 2.94 65.40 48.79
N GLU A 544 3.28 66.69 48.62
CA GLU A 544 2.59 67.77 49.31
C GLU A 544 1.08 67.77 49.02
N VAL A 545 0.31 68.51 49.82
CA VAL A 545 -1.14 68.63 49.67
C VAL A 545 -1.48 69.89 48.87
N GLU A 546 -2.31 69.73 47.84
CA GLU A 546 -2.70 70.78 46.90
C GLU A 546 -4.24 70.87 46.82
N HIS A 547 -4.77 71.86 46.09
CA HIS A 547 -6.21 72.03 45.81
C HIS A 547 -7.17 72.00 47.03
N ILE A 548 -6.71 72.47 48.18
CA ILE A 548 -7.48 72.46 49.44
C ILE A 548 -8.70 73.40 49.36
N THR A 549 -9.90 72.85 49.59
CA THR A 549 -11.17 73.58 49.74
C THR A 549 -11.74 73.37 51.15
N SER A 550 -13.01 73.71 51.38
CA SER A 550 -13.72 73.36 52.63
C SER A 550 -14.05 71.86 52.77
N ASN A 551 -14.20 71.13 51.67
CA ASN A 551 -14.65 69.73 51.65
C ASN A 551 -13.78 68.76 50.83
N THR A 552 -12.73 69.25 50.15
CA THR A 552 -11.81 68.45 49.31
C THR A 552 -10.35 68.92 49.42
N ALA A 553 -9.40 68.06 49.05
CA ALA A 553 -7.99 68.38 48.83
C ALA A 553 -7.30 67.26 48.03
N SER A 554 -6.16 67.50 47.38
CA SER A 554 -5.45 66.51 46.57
C SER A 554 -4.06 66.17 47.14
N SER A 555 -3.63 64.91 47.05
CA SER A 555 -2.26 64.48 47.36
C SER A 555 -1.88 63.25 46.52
N GLY A 556 -0.76 62.57 46.80
CA GLY A 556 -0.31 61.42 46.03
C GLY A 556 1.03 60.85 46.50
N GLY A 557 1.63 59.99 45.69
CA GLY A 557 2.91 59.35 46.01
C GLY A 557 3.89 59.26 44.83
N VAL A 558 5.14 58.90 45.16
CA VAL A 558 6.21 58.52 44.22
C VAL A 558 6.82 57.21 44.71
N ILE A 559 6.72 56.14 43.93
CA ILE A 559 7.28 54.82 44.27
C ILE A 559 8.73 54.78 43.78
N THR A 560 9.67 54.53 44.69
CA THR A 560 11.12 54.51 44.42
C THR A 560 11.68 53.09 44.27
N ASN A 561 11.01 52.08 44.85
CA ASN A 561 11.29 50.66 44.61
C ASN A 561 10.02 49.84 44.92
N THR A 562 9.69 48.86 44.08
CA THR A 562 8.58 47.91 44.32
C THR A 562 8.95 46.77 45.25
N GLY A 563 10.24 46.60 45.61
CA GLY A 563 10.70 45.63 46.59
C GLY A 563 10.85 44.20 46.06
N ASN A 564 11.04 44.00 44.76
CA ASN A 564 11.14 42.72 44.03
C ASN A 564 9.87 41.83 44.04
N GLY A 565 8.96 41.99 45.00
CA GLY A 565 7.69 41.25 45.06
C GLY A 565 6.60 41.81 44.14
N THR A 566 5.64 40.97 43.78
CA THR A 566 4.48 41.33 42.95
C THR A 566 3.72 42.52 43.53
N PHE A 567 3.63 43.63 42.79
CA PHE A 567 2.87 44.83 43.18
C PHE A 567 1.35 44.58 43.08
N THR A 568 0.56 45.15 43.99
CA THR A 568 -0.89 44.90 44.07
C THR A 568 -1.76 46.14 44.20
N ALA A 569 -1.27 47.22 44.82
CA ALA A 569 -2.00 48.48 44.95
C ALA A 569 -1.09 49.65 45.36
N ALA A 570 -1.50 50.88 45.04
CA ALA A 570 -1.03 52.08 45.73
C ALA A 570 -2.18 53.08 45.92
N GLY A 571 -1.97 54.15 46.69
CA GLY A 571 -2.98 55.19 46.91
C GLY A 571 -2.61 56.16 48.02
N ILE A 572 -3.58 56.94 48.51
CA ILE A 572 -3.44 57.76 49.73
C ILE A 572 -4.46 57.34 50.78
N CYS A 573 -4.11 57.51 52.06
CA CYS A 573 -5.02 57.37 53.22
C CYS A 573 -5.00 58.67 54.02
N TRP A 574 -6.15 59.15 54.50
CA TRP A 574 -6.24 60.37 55.34
C TRP A 574 -7.06 60.18 56.62
N SER A 575 -6.73 60.91 57.68
CA SER A 575 -7.48 60.91 58.95
C SER A 575 -7.24 62.16 59.81
N LEU A 576 -8.00 62.33 60.88
CA LEU A 576 -7.79 63.36 61.91
C LEU A 576 -6.66 63.01 62.90
N ASN A 577 -6.27 61.74 62.94
CA ASN A 577 -5.22 61.25 63.83
C ASN A 577 -3.87 61.34 63.11
N GLY A 578 -2.80 61.69 63.82
CA GLY A 578 -1.46 61.94 63.25
C GLY A 578 -0.73 60.74 62.63
N ASN A 579 -1.41 59.62 62.38
CA ASN A 579 -0.88 58.40 61.80
C ASN A 579 -1.95 57.69 60.94
N PRO A 580 -2.32 58.26 59.78
CA PRO A 580 -3.25 57.62 58.85
C PRO A 580 -2.69 56.31 58.27
N GLY A 581 -3.57 55.37 57.92
CA GLY A 581 -3.20 54.11 57.25
C GLY A 581 -4.42 53.30 56.83
N LEU A 582 -4.25 52.19 56.11
CA LEU A 582 -5.37 51.39 55.56
C LEU A 582 -6.37 50.88 56.60
N GLU A 583 -5.93 50.62 57.84
CA GLU A 583 -6.80 50.22 58.96
C GLU A 583 -7.25 51.41 59.83
N ASN A 584 -6.61 52.58 59.67
CA ASN A 584 -6.76 53.76 60.53
C ASN A 584 -6.93 55.02 59.68
N ASN A 585 -8.00 55.10 58.89
CA ASN A 585 -8.34 56.24 58.04
C ASN A 585 -9.81 56.66 58.21
N LEU A 586 -10.11 57.89 57.78
CA LEU A 586 -11.47 58.32 57.44
C LEU A 586 -11.81 58.04 55.96
N GLY A 587 -10.79 58.08 55.10
CA GLY A 587 -10.91 57.66 53.71
C GLY A 587 -9.56 57.28 53.11
N TYR A 588 -9.61 56.55 52.00
CA TYR A 588 -8.45 56.19 51.19
C TYR A 588 -8.84 56.08 49.71
N THR A 589 -7.85 56.14 48.82
CA THR A 589 -8.00 55.84 47.39
C THR A 589 -7.20 54.61 47.00
N VAL A 590 -7.56 54.00 45.86
CA VAL A 590 -6.80 52.90 45.24
C VAL A 590 -6.44 53.29 43.81
N VAL A 591 -5.20 53.01 43.42
CA VAL A 591 -4.65 53.14 42.07
C VAL A 591 -4.11 51.78 41.66
N GLU A 592 -4.74 51.17 40.66
CA GLU A 592 -4.49 49.78 40.24
C GLU A 592 -3.32 49.63 39.23
N THR A 593 -2.57 50.70 38.97
CA THR A 593 -1.51 50.73 37.94
C THR A 593 -0.12 50.90 38.56
N GLU A 594 0.90 50.27 37.95
CA GLU A 594 2.32 50.42 38.29
C GLU A 594 2.90 51.79 37.86
N ALA A 595 2.22 52.87 38.24
CA ALA A 595 2.69 54.22 37.99
C ALA A 595 3.74 54.62 39.04
N ASN A 596 4.98 54.89 38.58
CA ASN A 596 6.07 55.40 39.43
C ASN A 596 5.69 56.65 40.23
N SER A 597 4.64 57.38 39.83
CA SER A 597 3.99 58.39 40.65
C SER A 597 2.50 58.51 40.32
N PHE A 598 1.68 58.78 41.35
CA PHE A 598 0.23 58.92 41.25
C PHE A 598 -0.26 60.18 41.99
N SER A 599 -1.53 60.53 41.78
CA SER A 599 -2.26 61.57 42.52
C SER A 599 -3.69 61.10 42.79
N SER A 600 -4.34 61.66 43.81
CA SER A 600 -5.66 61.24 44.28
C SER A 600 -6.32 62.36 45.09
N ASP A 601 -7.64 62.42 45.00
CA ASP A 601 -8.45 63.44 45.68
C ASP A 601 -9.08 62.88 46.96
N MET A 602 -8.92 63.64 48.04
CA MET A 602 -9.59 63.48 49.32
C MET A 602 -10.91 64.26 49.25
N ASN A 603 -11.99 63.62 49.66
CA ASN A 603 -13.36 64.16 49.58
C ASN A 603 -14.05 64.02 50.95
N ASP A 604 -15.23 64.62 51.08
CA ASP A 604 -16.07 64.61 52.29
C ASP A 604 -15.31 65.06 53.56
N LEU A 605 -14.49 66.11 53.42
CA LEU A 605 -13.77 66.72 54.53
C LEU A 605 -14.67 67.69 55.32
N ASP A 606 -14.55 67.67 56.65
CA ASP A 606 -15.12 68.70 57.52
C ASP A 606 -14.36 70.03 57.32
N PRO A 607 -15.02 71.20 57.26
CA PRO A 607 -14.33 72.51 57.19
C PRO A 607 -13.46 72.82 58.42
N LEU A 608 -12.48 73.74 58.28
CA LEU A 608 -11.55 74.18 59.35
C LEU A 608 -10.75 73.08 60.07
N THR A 609 -10.77 71.86 59.56
CA THR A 609 -10.36 70.66 60.30
C THR A 609 -8.95 70.22 59.89
N VAL A 610 -8.16 69.80 60.89
CA VAL A 610 -6.79 69.33 60.68
C VAL A 610 -6.82 67.89 60.18
N TYR A 611 -6.27 67.67 59.00
CA TYR A 611 -6.13 66.34 58.39
C TYR A 611 -4.67 65.97 58.22
N TYR A 612 -4.40 64.67 58.36
CA TYR A 612 -3.13 64.03 58.07
C TYR A 612 -3.34 63.06 56.91
N VAL A 613 -2.45 63.07 55.92
CA VAL A 613 -2.49 62.19 54.74
C VAL A 613 -1.15 61.50 54.53
N VAL A 614 -1.19 60.25 54.09
CA VAL A 614 0.00 59.46 53.75
C VAL A 614 -0.24 58.71 52.44
N SER A 615 0.80 58.57 51.62
CA SER A 615 0.81 57.64 50.49
C SER A 615 1.08 56.21 50.95
N TYR A 616 0.51 55.22 50.28
CA TYR A 616 0.81 53.81 50.51
C TYR A 616 1.09 53.06 49.21
N ALA A 617 1.85 51.98 49.31
CA ALA A 617 2.04 51.00 48.24
C ALA A 617 2.12 49.58 48.83
N THR A 618 1.47 48.63 48.17
CA THR A 618 1.35 47.23 48.61
C THR A 618 1.96 46.30 47.57
N ASN A 619 2.73 45.33 48.05
CA ASN A 619 3.18 44.18 47.27
C ASN A 619 2.91 42.89 48.06
N GLN A 620 3.35 41.76 47.52
CA GLN A 620 3.25 40.44 48.14
C GLN A 620 3.86 40.32 49.57
N LYS A 621 4.77 41.22 49.95
CA LYS A 621 5.38 41.29 51.30
C LYS A 621 4.53 42.08 52.31
N GLY A 622 3.62 42.93 51.83
CA GLY A 622 2.74 43.78 52.63
C GLY A 622 2.67 45.24 52.14
N THR A 623 2.09 46.11 52.95
CA THR A 623 1.95 47.55 52.66
C THR A 623 3.07 48.36 53.31
N ALA A 624 3.70 49.22 52.51
CA ALA A 624 4.55 50.32 52.95
C ALA A 624 3.79 51.65 52.89
N TYR A 625 4.26 52.61 53.68
CA TYR A 625 3.73 53.98 53.72
C TYR A 625 4.87 54.99 53.52
N GLY A 626 4.58 56.11 52.85
CA GLY A 626 5.47 57.27 52.78
C GLY A 626 5.47 58.10 54.06
N GLU A 627 6.02 59.31 53.99
CA GLU A 627 5.94 60.29 55.08
C GLU A 627 4.52 60.86 55.26
N VAL A 628 4.13 61.16 56.50
CA VAL A 628 2.82 61.79 56.78
C VAL A 628 2.91 63.29 56.49
N ARG A 629 1.93 63.80 55.74
CA ARG A 629 1.72 65.23 55.47
C ARG A 629 0.52 65.74 56.26
N GLN A 630 0.53 67.01 56.66
CA GLN A 630 -0.53 67.64 57.45
C GLN A 630 -1.10 68.85 56.69
N PHE A 631 -2.42 69.02 56.72
CA PHE A 631 -3.11 70.19 56.16
C PHE A 631 -4.34 70.57 56.99
N VAL A 632 -5.00 71.67 56.62
CA VAL A 632 -6.24 72.15 57.25
C VAL A 632 -7.22 72.54 56.15
N SER A 633 -8.46 72.07 56.21
CA SER A 633 -9.52 72.44 55.27
C SER A 633 -10.00 73.89 55.45
N GLY A 634 -10.56 74.47 54.38
CA GLY A 634 -10.93 75.88 54.29
C GLY A 634 -12.15 76.31 55.12
N LYS A 635 -12.48 77.61 55.06
CA LYS A 635 -13.64 78.21 55.76
C LYS A 635 -14.44 79.18 54.89
N PHE A 636 -15.76 78.98 54.89
CA PHE A 636 -16.83 79.94 54.55
C PHE A 636 -16.96 80.39 53.08
N MET A 637 -18.15 80.92 52.77
CA MET A 637 -18.61 81.35 51.45
C MET A 637 -17.64 82.31 50.76
N GLU A 638 -17.35 82.04 49.48
CA GLU A 638 -16.59 82.95 48.62
C GLU A 638 -17.41 84.22 48.34
N LEU A 639 -16.88 85.38 48.72
CA LEU A 639 -17.48 86.70 48.47
C LEU A 639 -16.75 87.39 47.32
N VAL A 640 -17.50 87.91 46.36
CA VAL A 640 -17.00 88.76 45.26
C VAL A 640 -17.19 90.22 45.65
N GLN A 641 -16.16 91.03 45.43
CA GLN A 641 -16.24 92.49 45.56
C GLN A 641 -17.05 93.05 44.38
N VAL A 642 -18.14 93.75 44.68
CA VAL A 642 -18.92 94.50 43.69
C VAL A 642 -18.60 95.97 43.88
N ASP A 643 -17.95 96.57 42.89
CA ASP A 643 -17.68 98.01 42.90
C ASP A 643 -18.94 98.80 42.56
N GLY A 644 -19.25 99.79 43.40
CA GLY A 644 -20.42 100.64 43.26
C GLY A 644 -20.45 101.39 41.93
N GLY A 645 -21.64 101.72 41.48
CA GLY A 645 -21.87 102.25 40.13
C GLY A 645 -23.27 102.81 39.95
N THR A 646 -23.64 103.08 38.70
CA THR A 646 -24.96 103.60 38.35
C THR A 646 -25.52 102.86 37.15
N MET A 647 -26.75 102.37 37.27
CA MET A 647 -27.48 101.64 36.24
C MET A 647 -28.79 102.34 35.87
N GLN A 648 -29.36 101.90 34.74
CA GLN A 648 -30.77 102.13 34.43
C GLN A 648 -31.55 100.89 34.87
N MET A 649 -32.23 100.99 36.01
CA MET A 649 -32.97 99.89 36.65
C MET A 649 -34.33 99.68 35.98
N GLY A 650 -34.75 98.41 35.83
CA GLY A 650 -35.98 98.03 35.13
C GLY A 650 -35.84 97.89 33.61
N SER A 651 -36.97 97.83 32.90
CA SER A 651 -36.98 97.62 31.44
C SER A 651 -38.21 98.21 30.75
N THR A 652 -38.01 98.84 29.60
CA THR A 652 -39.10 99.27 28.70
C THR A 652 -39.88 98.09 28.12
N LEU A 653 -39.27 96.91 28.06
CA LEU A 653 -39.87 95.64 27.61
C LEU A 653 -40.44 94.80 28.78
N GLY A 654 -40.36 95.30 30.01
CA GLY A 654 -40.87 94.61 31.20
C GLY A 654 -42.39 94.73 31.39
N LEU A 655 -42.86 94.17 32.50
CA LEU A 655 -44.20 94.42 33.03
C LEU A 655 -44.31 95.84 33.60
N GLU A 656 -45.52 96.28 33.98
CA GLU A 656 -45.73 97.64 34.50
C GLU A 656 -45.07 97.89 35.85
N ASP A 657 -44.87 96.87 36.68
CA ASP A 657 -44.09 96.96 37.93
C ASP A 657 -42.57 96.91 37.70
N GLN A 658 -42.13 96.77 36.45
CA GLN A 658 -40.73 96.82 36.00
C GLN A 658 -40.43 98.15 35.27
N LYS A 659 -41.36 99.11 35.35
CA LYS A 659 -41.33 100.44 34.73
C LYS A 659 -41.62 101.54 35.78
N PRO A 660 -41.23 102.80 35.52
CA PRO A 660 -40.36 103.25 34.43
C PRO A 660 -38.93 102.72 34.59
N VAL A 661 -38.19 102.74 33.49
CA VAL A 661 -36.72 102.67 33.57
C VAL A 661 -36.23 103.93 34.26
N HIS A 662 -35.45 103.78 35.33
CA HIS A 662 -35.01 104.89 36.16
C HIS A 662 -33.54 104.73 36.58
N THR A 663 -32.87 105.85 36.82
CA THR A 663 -31.44 105.86 37.17
C THR A 663 -31.27 105.53 38.65
N VAL A 664 -30.45 104.51 38.95
CA VAL A 664 -30.15 104.04 40.30
C VAL A 664 -28.65 103.90 40.48
N SER A 665 -28.13 104.46 41.56
CA SER A 665 -26.72 104.44 41.98
C SER A 665 -26.59 103.60 43.25
N VAL A 666 -25.71 102.59 43.23
CA VAL A 666 -25.41 101.74 44.39
C VAL A 666 -23.97 101.93 44.87
N SER A 667 -23.76 101.88 46.18
CA SER A 667 -22.43 101.84 46.82
C SER A 667 -21.67 100.56 46.45
N SER A 668 -20.37 100.48 46.76
CA SER A 668 -19.65 99.20 46.74
C SER A 668 -20.10 98.32 47.91
N PHE A 669 -20.22 97.02 47.68
CA PHE A 669 -20.56 95.98 48.66
C PHE A 669 -19.85 94.67 48.26
N GLN A 670 -19.90 93.66 49.13
CA GLN A 670 -19.52 92.29 48.75
C GLN A 670 -20.76 91.42 48.58
N MET A 671 -20.79 90.51 47.61
CA MET A 671 -21.89 89.56 47.40
C MET A 671 -21.37 88.12 47.38
N SER A 672 -22.13 87.16 47.91
CA SER A 672 -21.76 85.75 47.77
C SER A 672 -21.77 85.33 46.29
N LYS A 673 -20.66 84.74 45.86
CA LYS A 673 -20.41 84.30 44.48
C LYS A 673 -21.48 83.35 43.95
N TYR A 674 -22.06 82.59 44.86
CA TYR A 674 -23.11 81.61 44.65
C TYR A 674 -24.31 81.90 45.57
N GLU A 675 -25.40 81.18 45.33
CA GLU A 675 -26.52 81.03 46.25
C GLU A 675 -26.04 80.39 47.57
N THR A 676 -26.74 80.63 48.69
CA THR A 676 -26.39 79.99 49.98
C THR A 676 -26.70 78.49 49.91
N THR A 677 -25.74 77.63 50.28
CA THR A 677 -25.89 76.17 50.18
C THR A 677 -26.62 75.55 51.37
N ASN A 678 -27.17 74.34 51.17
CA ASN A 678 -27.74 73.54 52.26
C ASN A 678 -26.72 73.29 53.37
N SER A 679 -25.44 73.04 53.04
CA SER A 679 -24.41 72.84 54.07
C SER A 679 -24.24 74.06 54.97
N ASN A 680 -24.10 75.25 54.39
CA ASN A 680 -23.95 76.47 55.21
C ASN A 680 -25.22 76.78 56.01
N TYR A 681 -26.39 76.52 55.46
CA TYR A 681 -27.64 76.73 56.20
C TYR A 681 -27.81 75.74 57.35
N CYS A 682 -27.34 74.49 57.21
CA CYS A 682 -27.23 73.54 58.32
C CYS A 682 -26.29 74.04 59.43
N ASP A 683 -25.12 74.60 59.09
CA ASP A 683 -24.19 75.18 60.07
C ASP A 683 -24.90 76.24 60.93
N PHE A 684 -25.61 77.16 60.29
CA PHE A 684 -26.43 78.20 60.93
C PHE A 684 -27.50 77.63 61.86
N LEU A 685 -28.36 76.72 61.37
CA LEU A 685 -29.45 76.14 62.17
C LEU A 685 -28.94 75.37 63.40
N ASN A 686 -27.81 74.68 63.25
CA ASN A 686 -27.13 73.99 64.35
C ASN A 686 -26.53 74.98 65.36
N GLU A 687 -25.86 76.05 64.92
CA GLU A 687 -25.20 77.01 65.82
C GLU A 687 -26.20 77.84 66.64
N ILE A 688 -27.33 78.25 66.06
CA ILE A 688 -28.38 78.98 66.80
C ILE A 688 -29.21 78.07 67.72
N GLY A 689 -29.13 76.75 67.57
CA GLY A 689 -29.99 75.80 68.28
C GLY A 689 -31.46 75.86 67.81
N CYS A 690 -31.68 75.80 66.51
CA CYS A 690 -33.02 75.80 65.92
C CYS A 690 -33.82 74.55 66.34
N ASN A 691 -35.14 74.68 66.55
CA ASN A 691 -36.02 73.54 66.82
C ASN A 691 -36.06 72.62 65.59
N SER A 692 -36.16 71.31 65.80
CA SER A 692 -36.12 70.29 64.73
C SER A 692 -37.22 70.39 63.66
N ASP A 693 -38.23 71.24 63.86
CA ASP A 693 -39.26 71.58 62.87
C ASP A 693 -38.86 72.72 61.91
N GLY A 694 -37.68 73.34 62.11
CA GLY A 694 -37.20 74.48 61.35
C GLY A 694 -37.61 75.84 61.92
N SER A 695 -38.15 75.89 63.14
CA SER A 695 -38.53 77.11 63.83
C SER A 695 -37.48 77.59 64.85
N PHE A 696 -37.38 78.90 65.04
CA PHE A 696 -36.59 79.52 66.11
C PHE A 696 -37.41 80.62 66.80
N ASN A 697 -37.52 80.58 68.12
CA ASN A 697 -38.34 81.48 68.94
C ASN A 697 -39.79 81.66 68.42
N GLY A 698 -40.39 80.60 67.87
CA GLY A 698 -41.75 80.62 67.32
C GLY A 698 -41.89 81.25 65.93
N THR A 699 -40.78 81.56 65.26
CA THR A 699 -40.74 81.98 63.85
C THR A 699 -40.20 80.83 63.00
N GLU A 700 -40.90 80.46 61.93
CA GLU A 700 -40.43 79.45 60.97
C GLU A 700 -39.32 80.03 60.07
N TYR A 701 -38.17 79.36 60.03
CA TYR A 701 -37.02 79.72 59.19
C TYR A 701 -36.91 78.84 57.95
N ILE A 702 -37.30 77.56 58.03
CA ILE A 702 -37.32 76.62 56.91
C ILE A 702 -38.43 75.59 57.11
N GLN A 703 -39.18 75.25 56.06
CA GLN A 703 -40.31 74.33 56.15
C GLN A 703 -39.85 72.86 56.11
N MET A 704 -39.33 72.35 57.25
CA MET A 704 -38.73 71.01 57.36
C MET A 704 -39.65 69.83 57.03
N LEU A 705 -40.98 70.04 57.07
CA LEU A 705 -41.97 68.99 56.78
C LEU A 705 -42.29 68.84 55.27
N ASP A 706 -41.73 69.71 54.43
CA ASP A 706 -41.93 69.63 52.98
C ASP A 706 -41.03 68.54 52.36
N PRO A 707 -41.56 67.62 51.53
CA PRO A 707 -40.75 66.58 50.88
C PRO A 707 -39.56 67.11 50.07
N GLU A 708 -39.68 68.32 49.52
CA GLU A 708 -38.69 68.98 48.66
C GLU A 708 -37.70 69.86 49.46
N CYS A 709 -37.79 69.91 50.80
CA CYS A 709 -36.74 70.47 51.64
C CYS A 709 -35.48 69.59 51.56
N GLU A 710 -34.32 70.14 51.20
CA GLU A 710 -33.08 69.35 50.99
C GLU A 710 -32.23 69.17 52.26
N ILE A 711 -32.79 69.48 53.42
CA ILE A 711 -32.18 69.34 54.76
C ILE A 711 -33.01 68.37 55.60
N VAL A 712 -32.36 67.56 56.44
CA VAL A 712 -33.01 66.67 57.42
C VAL A 712 -32.45 66.92 58.82
N TYR A 713 -33.24 66.59 59.85
CA TYR A 713 -32.80 66.64 61.24
C TYR A 713 -32.58 65.23 61.78
N GLU A 714 -31.33 64.82 61.90
CA GLU A 714 -30.92 63.47 62.31
C GLU A 714 -29.89 63.53 63.44
N ASN A 715 -29.96 62.58 64.37
CA ASN A 715 -29.00 62.44 65.48
C ASN A 715 -28.76 63.72 66.33
N GLY A 716 -29.74 64.64 66.35
CA GLY A 716 -29.66 65.91 67.08
C GLY A 716 -29.00 67.07 66.31
N LYS A 717 -28.86 66.96 64.98
CA LYS A 717 -28.34 68.02 64.10
C LYS A 717 -29.14 68.14 62.81
N PHE A 718 -29.14 69.34 62.23
CA PHE A 718 -29.46 69.55 60.82
C PHE A 718 -28.28 69.10 59.95
N ILE A 719 -28.56 68.30 58.94
CA ILE A 719 -27.60 67.90 57.90
C ILE A 719 -28.27 67.97 56.52
N PRO A 720 -27.52 68.27 55.44
CA PRO A 720 -28.06 68.15 54.08
C PRO A 720 -28.45 66.70 53.78
N LYS A 721 -29.49 66.49 52.96
CA LYS A 721 -29.76 65.17 52.38
C LYS A 721 -28.52 64.67 51.61
N SER A 722 -28.37 63.35 51.48
CA SER A 722 -27.19 62.75 50.84
C SER A 722 -26.94 63.36 49.45
N ARG A 723 -25.72 63.85 49.22
CA ARG A 723 -25.27 64.55 48.00
C ARG A 723 -25.97 65.88 47.71
N LYS A 724 -26.59 66.53 48.70
CA LYS A 724 -27.24 67.85 48.58
C LYS A 724 -26.50 69.02 49.26
N ALA A 725 -25.33 68.76 49.84
CA ALA A 725 -24.53 69.75 50.57
C ALA A 725 -24.29 71.06 49.77
N ASP A 726 -23.88 70.93 48.50
CA ASP A 726 -23.54 72.03 47.59
C ASP A 726 -24.69 72.47 46.67
N TYR A 727 -25.93 72.05 46.96
CA TYR A 727 -27.13 72.60 46.31
C TYR A 727 -27.56 73.86 47.07
N PRO A 728 -28.23 74.84 46.41
CA PRO A 728 -28.81 75.97 47.12
C PRO A 728 -29.83 75.50 48.16
N VAL A 729 -29.94 76.25 49.27
CA VAL A 729 -30.99 76.01 50.27
C VAL A 729 -32.33 76.51 49.74
N VAL A 730 -33.35 75.66 49.89
CA VAL A 730 -34.73 75.89 49.44
C VAL A 730 -35.71 75.64 50.58
N GLN A 731 -37.00 75.91 50.36
CA GLN A 731 -38.04 75.89 51.40
C GLN A 731 -37.79 76.88 52.57
N VAL A 732 -36.94 77.88 52.34
CA VAL A 732 -36.51 78.89 53.32
C VAL A 732 -37.40 80.13 53.28
N THR A 733 -37.88 80.54 54.45
CA THR A 733 -38.71 81.75 54.60
C THR A 733 -37.86 83.00 54.51
N TRP A 734 -38.47 84.18 54.27
CA TRP A 734 -37.72 85.44 54.31
C TRP A 734 -37.09 85.68 55.70
N TYR A 735 -37.75 85.22 56.77
CA TYR A 735 -37.21 85.30 58.13
C TYR A 735 -35.94 84.46 58.29
N GLY A 736 -35.93 83.22 57.77
CA GLY A 736 -34.77 82.34 57.81
C GLY A 736 -33.60 82.86 56.97
N ALA A 737 -33.89 83.29 55.74
CA ALA A 737 -32.92 83.90 54.84
C ALA A 737 -32.24 85.15 55.47
N ASN A 738 -33.04 86.04 56.06
CA ASN A 738 -32.53 87.23 56.73
C ASN A 738 -31.77 86.91 58.04
N ALA A 739 -32.22 85.91 58.82
CA ALA A 739 -31.55 85.48 60.04
C ALA A 739 -30.18 84.83 59.75
N PHE A 740 -30.09 83.97 58.73
CA PHE A 740 -28.81 83.45 58.24
C PHE A 740 -27.88 84.59 57.80
N ALA A 741 -28.39 85.56 57.03
CA ALA A 741 -27.55 86.62 56.50
C ALA A 741 -26.93 87.49 57.62
N LEU A 742 -27.70 87.75 58.68
CA LEU A 742 -27.20 88.43 59.88
C LEU A 742 -26.17 87.57 60.64
N TRP A 743 -26.43 86.27 60.82
CA TRP A 743 -25.50 85.32 61.46
C TRP A 743 -24.16 85.22 60.71
N ALA A 744 -24.20 85.15 59.38
CA ALA A 744 -23.03 85.19 58.51
C ALA A 744 -22.28 86.53 58.54
N GLY A 745 -22.74 87.52 59.32
CA GLY A 745 -22.16 88.86 59.46
C GLY A 745 -22.36 89.72 58.22
N GLY A 746 -23.56 89.68 57.64
CA GLY A 746 -23.99 90.42 56.46
C GLY A 746 -25.50 90.72 56.49
N ARG A 747 -26.12 90.76 55.31
CA ARG A 747 -27.56 91.04 55.10
C ARG A 747 -28.03 90.45 53.77
N LEU A 748 -29.35 90.42 53.54
CA LEU A 748 -29.89 90.16 52.21
C LEU A 748 -29.59 91.36 51.27
N PRO A 749 -29.35 91.12 49.96
CA PRO A 749 -29.21 92.19 48.98
C PRO A 749 -30.48 93.03 48.91
N THR A 750 -30.34 94.33 48.66
CA THR A 750 -31.46 95.10 48.10
C THR A 750 -31.73 94.65 46.66
N GLU A 751 -32.94 94.91 46.17
CA GLU A 751 -33.31 94.64 44.79
C GLU A 751 -32.40 95.38 43.80
N ALA A 752 -31.96 96.59 44.15
CA ALA A 752 -31.06 97.39 43.31
C ALA A 752 -29.64 96.82 43.28
N GLU A 753 -29.10 96.38 44.42
CA GLU A 753 -27.80 95.68 44.46
C GLU A 753 -27.87 94.35 43.71
N TRP A 754 -28.99 93.63 43.82
CA TRP A 754 -29.24 92.39 43.08
C TRP A 754 -29.26 92.63 41.56
N GLU A 755 -30.09 93.56 41.05
CA GLU A 755 -30.18 93.84 39.62
C GLU A 755 -28.88 94.46 39.07
N PHE A 756 -28.20 95.33 39.83
CA PHE A 756 -26.90 95.87 39.44
C PHE A 756 -25.88 94.75 39.24
N THR A 757 -25.81 93.80 40.17
CA THR A 757 -24.90 92.66 40.09
C THR A 757 -25.29 91.71 38.96
N ALA A 758 -26.57 91.38 38.81
CA ALA A 758 -27.07 90.53 37.71
C ALA A 758 -26.83 91.15 36.32
N ARG A 759 -26.67 92.47 36.20
CA ARG A 759 -26.30 93.16 34.96
C ARG A 759 -24.78 93.20 34.68
N GLY A 760 -23.95 92.62 35.54
CA GLY A 760 -22.48 92.66 35.47
C GLY A 760 -21.85 93.88 36.14
N GLY A 761 -22.60 94.60 36.98
CA GLY A 761 -22.15 95.82 37.67
C GLY A 761 -21.66 96.89 36.69
N ASN A 762 -20.49 97.45 36.95
CA ASN A 762 -19.84 98.43 36.06
C ASN A 762 -19.36 97.84 34.71
N ASN A 763 -19.28 96.53 34.57
CA ASN A 763 -18.92 95.85 33.30
C ASN A 763 -20.16 95.59 32.42
N THR A 764 -21.12 96.53 32.39
CA THR A 764 -22.52 96.27 32.04
C THR A 764 -22.71 95.87 30.56
N GLY A 765 -22.93 94.58 30.30
CA GLY A 765 -22.95 94.01 28.95
C GLY A 765 -24.26 94.16 28.17
N ASN A 766 -25.26 94.89 28.68
CA ASN A 766 -26.65 94.94 28.17
C ASN A 766 -27.23 93.54 27.87
N LYS A 767 -26.96 92.59 28.78
CA LYS A 767 -27.42 91.20 28.69
C LYS A 767 -28.89 91.06 29.15
N THR A 768 -29.57 90.07 28.60
CA THR A 768 -30.96 89.72 28.94
C THR A 768 -31.02 88.87 30.21
N PHE A 769 -30.05 87.98 30.37
CA PHE A 769 -29.79 87.12 31.52
C PHE A 769 -28.43 87.49 32.09
N SER A 770 -28.12 87.09 33.32
CA SER A 770 -26.84 87.39 33.96
C SER A 770 -25.70 86.76 33.15
N GLY A 771 -24.78 87.57 32.60
CA GLY A 771 -23.67 87.12 31.74
C GLY A 771 -23.98 86.84 30.26
N SER A 772 -25.20 86.38 29.89
CA SER A 772 -25.51 85.99 28.49
C SER A 772 -26.86 86.51 27.96
N ASN A 773 -26.97 86.52 26.63
CA ASN A 773 -28.25 86.69 25.93
C ASN A 773 -28.89 85.34 25.55
N ILE A 774 -28.20 84.22 25.78
CA ILE A 774 -28.70 82.86 25.59
C ILE A 774 -28.94 82.25 26.97
N VAL A 775 -30.21 82.00 27.31
CA VAL A 775 -30.60 81.51 28.65
C VAL A 775 -29.93 80.19 29.03
N GLY A 776 -29.69 79.29 28.07
CA GLY A 776 -29.11 77.98 28.32
C GLY A 776 -27.66 78.00 28.82
N ASP A 777 -26.91 79.07 28.56
CA ASP A 777 -25.51 79.25 28.97
C ASP A 777 -25.39 79.46 30.49
N VAL A 778 -26.34 80.22 31.05
CA VAL A 778 -26.24 80.89 32.36
C VAL A 778 -27.33 80.46 33.35
N ALA A 779 -28.38 79.76 32.89
CA ALA A 779 -29.54 79.45 33.70
C ALA A 779 -29.98 77.97 33.67
N TRP A 780 -30.45 77.50 34.83
CA TRP A 780 -31.36 76.36 34.95
C TRP A 780 -32.80 76.86 35.05
N TYR A 781 -33.67 76.46 34.12
CA TYR A 781 -35.05 76.92 33.98
C TYR A 781 -35.92 75.81 33.39
N ASN A 782 -37.25 75.96 33.34
CA ASN A 782 -38.15 74.86 32.99
C ASN A 782 -38.06 74.31 31.54
N GLY A 783 -37.23 74.92 30.68
CA GLY A 783 -36.87 74.39 29.37
C GLY A 783 -35.59 73.56 29.33
N ASN A 784 -34.81 73.50 30.41
CA ASN A 784 -33.61 72.67 30.51
C ASN A 784 -33.45 71.91 31.85
N SER A 785 -34.31 72.14 32.84
CA SER A 785 -34.41 71.29 34.03
C SER A 785 -35.81 71.31 34.68
N ASN A 786 -35.97 70.49 35.71
CA ASN A 786 -37.15 70.38 36.57
C ASN A 786 -36.77 70.23 38.06
N VAL A 787 -35.49 70.43 38.41
CA VAL A 787 -34.92 70.34 39.76
C VAL A 787 -33.82 71.38 39.94
N ALA A 788 -33.52 71.75 41.19
CA ALA A 788 -32.32 72.52 41.52
C ALA A 788 -31.04 71.73 41.18
N HIS A 789 -29.95 72.45 40.91
CA HIS A 789 -28.62 71.90 40.66
C HIS A 789 -27.61 72.34 41.73
N PRO A 790 -26.45 71.67 41.84
CA PRO A 790 -25.30 72.24 42.53
C PRO A 790 -24.98 73.64 42.02
N ILE A 791 -24.51 74.50 42.92
CA ILE A 791 -24.09 75.86 42.59
C ILE A 791 -22.95 75.86 41.56
N GLY A 792 -22.89 76.90 40.72
CA GLY A 792 -21.75 77.17 39.85
C GLY A 792 -21.65 76.35 38.56
N LEU A 793 -22.64 75.50 38.24
CA LEU A 793 -22.62 74.64 37.04
C LEU A 793 -22.94 75.36 35.71
N LYS A 794 -23.26 76.66 35.75
CA LYS A 794 -23.53 77.51 34.59
C LYS A 794 -22.46 78.59 34.42
N ALA A 795 -22.46 79.28 33.28
CA ALA A 795 -21.53 80.39 33.08
C ALA A 795 -21.86 81.56 34.05
N PRO A 796 -20.85 82.21 34.66
CA PRO A 796 -21.07 83.37 35.51
C PRO A 796 -21.29 84.65 34.69
N ASN A 797 -21.63 85.73 35.40
CA ASN A 797 -21.63 87.08 34.85
C ASN A 797 -20.22 87.70 34.73
N GLU A 798 -20.18 88.94 34.25
CA GLU A 798 -18.98 89.76 34.07
C GLU A 798 -18.23 90.14 35.37
N LEU A 799 -18.71 89.66 36.53
CA LEU A 799 -18.07 89.79 37.85
C LEU A 799 -17.59 88.44 38.42
N GLY A 800 -17.84 87.32 37.72
CA GLY A 800 -17.55 85.97 38.22
C GLY A 800 -18.57 85.44 39.23
N ILE A 801 -19.77 86.03 39.28
CA ILE A 801 -20.88 85.64 40.16
C ILE A 801 -21.86 84.77 39.36
N TYR A 802 -22.27 83.66 39.96
CA TYR A 802 -22.99 82.56 39.32
C TYR A 802 -24.48 82.54 39.67
N ASP A 803 -25.26 81.85 38.84
CA ASP A 803 -26.65 81.43 39.06
C ASP A 803 -27.67 82.57 39.30
N MET A 804 -27.31 83.85 39.08
CA MET A 804 -28.23 85.01 39.17
C MET A 804 -29.28 85.07 38.05
N SER A 805 -29.65 83.93 37.46
CA SER A 805 -30.66 83.75 36.42
C SER A 805 -31.01 82.26 36.40
N GLY A 806 -32.21 81.88 36.85
CA GLY A 806 -32.54 80.48 37.05
C GLY A 806 -31.93 79.89 38.32
N ASN A 807 -31.71 78.57 38.33
CA ASN A 807 -31.48 77.73 39.52
C ASN A 807 -32.57 77.95 40.60
N VAL A 808 -32.39 78.78 41.63
CA VAL A 808 -33.49 79.14 42.54
C VAL A 808 -33.77 80.64 42.60
N LYS A 809 -35.03 80.97 42.87
CA LYS A 809 -35.46 82.36 43.10
C LYS A 809 -34.76 82.87 44.36
N GLU A 810 -34.46 84.16 44.42
CA GLU A 810 -33.68 84.74 45.52
C GLU A 810 -34.46 85.81 46.29
N TRP A 811 -34.53 85.68 47.62
CA TRP A 811 -35.06 86.73 48.51
C TRP A 811 -34.17 87.99 48.52
N CYS A 812 -34.79 89.16 48.36
CA CYS A 812 -34.18 90.47 48.61
C CYS A 812 -34.69 91.09 49.93
N SER A 813 -34.02 92.13 50.42
CA SER A 813 -34.43 92.86 51.63
C SER A 813 -35.68 93.73 51.41
N ASP A 814 -35.89 94.26 50.19
CA ASP A 814 -36.93 95.22 49.86
C ASP A 814 -38.35 94.72 50.12
N TRP A 815 -39.22 95.63 50.58
CA TRP A 815 -40.66 95.46 50.46
C TRP A 815 -41.10 95.62 48.99
N TYR A 816 -41.99 94.77 48.50
CA TYR A 816 -42.55 94.92 47.16
C TYR A 816 -43.65 95.99 47.15
N TYR A 817 -43.55 96.93 46.20
CA TYR A 817 -44.64 97.82 45.82
C TYR A 817 -44.64 98.03 44.30
N PHE A 818 -45.84 97.92 43.71
CA PHE A 818 -46.04 97.88 42.26
C PHE A 818 -45.51 99.13 41.55
N TYR A 819 -45.77 100.32 42.10
CA TYR A 819 -45.33 101.60 41.51
C TYR A 819 -43.99 102.11 42.06
N TYR A 820 -43.20 101.28 42.76
CA TYR A 820 -41.99 101.76 43.46
C TYR A 820 -40.98 102.43 42.53
N TYR A 821 -40.76 101.88 41.34
CA TYR A 821 -39.81 102.43 40.35
C TYR A 821 -40.12 103.89 39.93
N ALA A 822 -41.39 104.32 40.01
CA ALA A 822 -41.78 105.69 39.71
C ALA A 822 -41.52 106.69 40.87
N ALA A 823 -41.22 106.17 42.07
CA ALA A 823 -40.94 106.94 43.29
C ALA A 823 -39.59 106.54 43.94
N SER A 824 -38.78 105.77 43.22
CA SER A 824 -37.51 105.20 43.70
C SER A 824 -36.45 106.29 43.87
N PRO A 825 -35.79 106.41 45.04
CA PRO A 825 -34.69 107.35 45.22
C PRO A 825 -33.47 106.87 44.44
N GLN A 826 -32.76 107.79 43.78
CA GLN A 826 -31.61 107.44 42.95
C GLN A 826 -30.51 106.69 43.73
N ASN A 827 -30.19 107.09 44.96
CA ASN A 827 -29.04 106.57 45.69
C ASN A 827 -29.46 105.49 46.69
N ASN A 828 -28.93 104.27 46.54
CA ASN A 828 -29.14 103.12 47.43
C ASN A 828 -30.62 102.88 47.84
N PRO A 829 -31.58 102.73 46.89
CA PRO A 829 -32.96 102.42 47.22
C PRO A 829 -33.09 101.11 48.01
N GLN A 830 -34.07 101.06 48.93
CA GLN A 830 -34.28 99.98 49.91
C GLN A 830 -35.73 99.45 49.87
N GLY A 831 -36.46 99.73 48.79
CA GLY A 831 -37.90 99.58 48.72
C GLY A 831 -38.67 100.70 49.45
N PRO A 832 -40.00 100.59 49.59
CA PRO A 832 -40.81 101.42 50.45
C PRO A 832 -40.61 101.03 51.93
N ALA A 833 -40.96 101.91 52.86
CA ALA A 833 -40.76 101.68 54.30
C ALA A 833 -41.58 100.51 54.88
N SER A 834 -42.67 100.11 54.22
CA SER A 834 -43.53 98.99 54.61
C SER A 834 -44.24 98.36 53.41
N GLY A 835 -44.72 97.12 53.57
CA GLY A 835 -45.47 96.38 52.57
C GLY A 835 -46.08 95.09 53.13
N SER A 836 -46.72 94.30 52.27
CA SER A 836 -47.25 92.96 52.60
C SER A 836 -46.37 91.80 52.15
N ASN A 837 -45.47 92.06 51.19
CA ASN A 837 -44.68 91.05 50.49
C ASN A 837 -43.25 91.57 50.31
N ARG A 838 -42.26 90.67 50.34
CA ARG A 838 -40.85 90.98 50.05
C ARG A 838 -40.55 90.70 48.58
N VAL A 839 -39.55 91.38 48.03
CA VAL A 839 -39.12 91.19 46.64
C VAL A 839 -38.35 89.88 46.48
N ILE A 840 -38.57 89.21 45.34
CA ILE A 840 -37.93 87.98 44.92
C ILE A 840 -37.35 88.18 43.51
N ARG A 841 -36.12 87.73 43.26
CA ARG A 841 -35.42 87.82 41.95
C ARG A 841 -34.92 86.44 41.46
N GLY A 842 -34.01 86.39 40.49
CA GLY A 842 -33.40 85.17 39.94
C GLY A 842 -34.24 84.41 38.90
N GLY A 843 -35.51 84.14 39.18
CA GLY A 843 -36.23 83.03 38.51
C GLY A 843 -35.70 81.68 39.01
N SER A 844 -36.09 80.55 38.42
CA SER A 844 -35.72 79.22 38.92
C SER A 844 -35.84 78.12 37.87
N PHE A 845 -35.36 76.92 38.21
CA PHE A 845 -35.53 75.68 37.45
C PHE A 845 -37.00 75.36 37.12
N PHE A 846 -37.97 75.87 37.89
CA PHE A 846 -39.38 75.53 37.77
C PHE A 846 -40.17 76.50 36.87
N VAL A 847 -39.69 77.73 36.69
CA VAL A 847 -40.37 78.78 35.93
C VAL A 847 -39.85 78.93 34.50
N ASN A 848 -40.62 79.64 33.67
CA ASN A 848 -40.21 79.97 32.30
C ASN A 848 -39.03 80.94 32.30
N SER A 849 -38.18 80.86 31.27
CA SER A 849 -37.02 81.74 31.06
C SER A 849 -37.31 83.25 31.20
N ASP A 850 -38.53 83.69 30.90
CA ASP A 850 -38.92 85.10 31.02
C ASP A 850 -38.87 85.63 32.46
N TYR A 851 -38.97 84.75 33.45
CA TYR A 851 -38.81 85.06 34.87
C TYR A 851 -37.33 85.15 35.30
N SER A 852 -36.40 84.61 34.49
CA SER A 852 -34.96 84.60 34.74
C SER A 852 -34.23 85.83 34.18
N ARG A 853 -34.94 86.79 33.58
CA ARG A 853 -34.34 88.01 33.03
C ARG A 853 -33.85 88.92 34.17
N VAL A 854 -32.73 89.61 33.98
CA VAL A 854 -32.08 90.43 35.04
C VAL A 854 -32.98 91.52 35.67
N TYR A 855 -33.99 91.98 34.94
CA TYR A 855 -34.96 92.99 35.38
C TYR A 855 -36.31 92.42 35.85
N HIS A 856 -36.49 91.09 35.82
CA HIS A 856 -37.76 90.48 36.20
C HIS A 856 -37.94 90.48 37.72
N ARG A 857 -39.09 90.96 38.18
CA ARG A 857 -39.46 91.07 39.60
C ARG A 857 -40.50 90.02 39.98
N HIS A 858 -40.34 89.38 41.12
CA HIS A 858 -41.39 88.61 41.78
C HIS A 858 -41.56 89.09 43.23
N ARG A 859 -42.56 88.54 43.94
CA ARG A 859 -42.92 88.92 45.31
C ARG A 859 -43.47 87.71 46.06
N GLY A 860 -43.26 87.64 47.38
CA GLY A 860 -43.83 86.61 48.25
C GLY A 860 -44.08 87.13 49.66
N TYR A 861 -44.93 86.45 50.45
CA TYR A 861 -45.13 86.76 51.87
C TYR A 861 -43.90 86.37 52.70
N LEU A 862 -43.71 86.94 53.90
CA LEU A 862 -42.47 86.72 54.67
C LEU A 862 -42.31 85.27 55.17
N ASN A 863 -43.44 84.59 55.36
CA ASN A 863 -43.55 83.17 55.70
C ASN A 863 -43.83 82.28 54.48
N GLU A 864 -43.64 82.80 53.26
CA GLU A 864 -43.72 82.01 52.04
C GLU A 864 -42.42 81.21 51.85
N SER A 865 -42.54 79.99 51.35
CA SER A 865 -41.45 79.06 51.09
C SER A 865 -41.81 78.22 49.86
N SER A 866 -40.81 77.83 49.07
CA SER A 866 -40.99 76.84 48.01
C SER A 866 -39.66 76.14 47.68
N SER A 867 -39.75 74.99 47.01
CA SER A 867 -38.64 74.15 46.57
C SER A 867 -37.74 74.78 45.51
N ASP A 868 -38.16 75.92 44.96
CA ASP A 868 -37.45 76.71 43.96
C ASP A 868 -37.14 78.13 44.46
N LEU A 869 -37.14 78.36 45.78
CA LEU A 869 -36.91 79.65 46.44
C LEU A 869 -35.85 79.53 47.54
N GLY A 870 -34.71 80.18 47.30
CA GLY A 870 -33.59 80.34 48.22
C GLY A 870 -33.18 81.80 48.36
N PHE A 871 -31.89 82.05 48.56
CA PHE A 871 -31.32 83.40 48.67
C PHE A 871 -29.79 83.39 48.51
N ARG A 872 -29.20 84.59 48.43
CA ARG A 872 -27.76 84.85 48.58
C ARG A 872 -27.55 86.05 49.51
N ILE A 873 -26.31 86.32 49.94
CA ILE A 873 -26.01 87.38 50.92
C ILE A 873 -25.12 88.48 50.36
N VAL A 874 -25.17 89.65 51.01
CA VAL A 874 -24.22 90.76 50.80
C VAL A 874 -23.65 91.29 52.11
N LYS A 875 -22.58 92.07 52.01
CA LYS A 875 -21.99 92.88 53.08
C LYS A 875 -21.84 94.32 52.58
#